data_AF-A0A850S881-F1
#
_entry.id   AF-A0A850S881-F1
#
_cell.length_a   1.000
_cell.length_b   1.000
_cell.length_c   1.000
_cell.angle_alpha   90.00
_cell.angle_beta   90.00
_cell.angle_gamma   90.00
#
_symmetry.space_group_name_H-M   'P 1'
#
loop_
_entity.id
_entity.type
_entity.pdbx_description
1 polymer ?
#
loop_
_entity_poly.entity_id
_entity_poly.type
_entity_poly.pdbx_seq_one_letter_code
_entity_poly.pdbx_strand_id
1 'polypeptide(L)'
;MSSSNSCSVVLLELGLVAFDGAGNVAASKKFDSALRSYRLLKSGGAPDEVRTFVDSLRSFDSIAVNDASVEIMLRQAGLNTHLMGEEKQQEYQANKPDYIVKAGFAASAQDAMQALRDFAIQLSSSRVKEASERLDLHIVQSINALDELDKIINTVGTRMREWYGLHFPELDNMVQSLVAHAEIISRAGSRDKITKEVLESAGFQDRKLEIILDAAGRSKGGDMTPENLAIVKKLADQVILQSDIRRVLSDHIEAAMEAVAPNVKELLTAAVGARLIAKAGSLARLATLPASTIQVLGAEKALFRALKTGARPPKHGILFQHPLIHSAPKWQRGKIARAIASKVAIAARIDYYRHEGKDAAITEKLNTRLEEIRESTRSPFLKRSARESTSSTSAAKVEGADLVAGAGLAAEDAIEAATGDLAARAGADRERTESALENDGIKWIYVAGEKHAATLNLVPGNSVYGEKLVKQDGDEYRLWDPYRSKLAGAMRKGLKGMPIKHGTKVLYLGASTGTTVSHVSDIVGNAGIVFAVEPAPRVARELIENVASKRKNVVPVLEDARRPQSYFSVFGKVDVVYCDIAQPDQTEIAITNCQAYLKPGGVMLLVVKTRSIDVTMDPKAVVVQEAKKLEKAGFAVEQIINLEPFDKDHGMIYCVFKP
;
A
#
# COMPACT_ATOMS: atom_id res chain seq x y z
N MET A 1 52.38 5.11 -28.30
CA MET A 1 51.26 4.95 -27.36
C MET A 1 50.26 4.02 -28.03
N SER A 2 50.23 2.74 -27.66
CA SER A 2 49.20 1.82 -28.18
C SER A 2 47.86 2.29 -27.63
N SER A 3 46.93 2.66 -28.51
CA SER A 3 45.54 2.90 -28.14
C SER A 3 45.02 1.66 -27.43
N SER A 4 44.67 1.77 -26.14
CA SER A 4 44.07 0.67 -25.37
C SER A 4 42.80 0.21 -26.07
N ASN A 5 42.71 -1.08 -26.41
CA ASN A 5 41.56 -1.62 -27.11
C ASN A 5 40.39 -1.72 -26.11
N SER A 6 39.49 -0.75 -26.12
CA SER A 6 38.41 -0.64 -25.13
C SER A 6 37.03 -0.75 -25.78
N CYS A 7 36.07 -1.30 -25.03
CA CYS A 7 34.68 -1.43 -25.47
C CYS A 7 33.69 -1.04 -24.37
N SER A 8 32.46 -0.73 -24.78
CA SER A 8 31.33 -0.39 -23.92
C SER A 8 30.26 -1.47 -24.03
N VAL A 9 30.06 -2.25 -22.98
CA VAL A 9 29.02 -3.28 -22.90
C VAL A 9 27.76 -2.70 -22.25
N VAL A 10 26.63 -2.85 -22.93
CA VAL A 10 25.35 -2.27 -22.54
C VAL A 10 24.34 -3.40 -22.37
N LEU A 11 23.74 -3.46 -21.18
CA LEU A 11 22.57 -4.26 -20.91
C LEU A 11 21.32 -3.52 -21.42
N LEU A 12 20.63 -4.15 -22.36
CA LEU A 12 19.31 -3.79 -22.83
C LEU A 12 18.31 -4.86 -22.37
N GLU A 13 17.02 -4.53 -22.34
CA GLU A 13 15.95 -5.45 -21.91
C GLU A 13 15.88 -6.71 -22.77
N LEU A 14 16.31 -6.63 -24.03
CA LEU A 14 16.24 -7.72 -25.01
C LEU A 14 17.56 -8.47 -25.18
N GLY A 15 18.67 -8.00 -24.62
CA GLY A 15 19.99 -8.59 -24.85
C GLY A 15 21.18 -7.76 -24.36
N LEU A 16 22.38 -8.26 -24.65
CA LEU A 16 23.66 -7.58 -24.39
C LEU A 16 24.29 -7.13 -25.70
N VAL A 17 24.84 -5.92 -25.73
CA VAL A 17 25.56 -5.39 -26.88
C VAL A 17 26.88 -4.77 -26.44
N ALA A 18 27.93 -4.98 -27.21
CA ALA A 18 29.24 -4.36 -27.02
C ALA A 18 29.50 -3.39 -28.16
N PHE A 19 29.85 -2.16 -27.82
CA PHE A 19 30.27 -1.12 -28.75
C PHE A 19 31.78 -0.93 -28.69
N ASP A 20 32.44 -0.82 -29.84
CA ASP A 20 33.85 -0.45 -29.92
C ASP A 20 34.08 1.05 -29.59
N GLY A 21 35.34 1.48 -29.57
CA GLY A 21 35.70 2.89 -29.34
C GLY A 21 35.15 3.88 -30.38
N ALA A 22 34.69 3.42 -31.54
CA ALA A 22 34.05 4.23 -32.57
C ALA A 22 32.50 4.21 -32.47
N GLY A 23 31.93 3.45 -31.54
CA GLY A 23 30.48 3.31 -31.34
C GLY A 23 29.81 2.31 -32.27
N ASN A 24 30.56 1.48 -33.00
CA ASN A 24 30.02 0.39 -33.81
C ASN A 24 29.79 -0.85 -32.96
N VAL A 25 28.85 -1.70 -33.37
CA VAL A 25 28.59 -2.97 -32.69
C VAL A 25 29.76 -3.92 -32.94
N ALA A 26 30.52 -4.20 -31.89
CA ALA A 26 31.60 -5.19 -31.89
C ALA A 26 31.05 -6.61 -31.68
N ALA A 27 30.04 -6.75 -30.82
CA ALA A 27 29.34 -8.01 -30.58
C ALA A 27 27.92 -7.72 -30.06
N SER A 28 26.96 -8.59 -30.36
CA SER A 28 25.65 -8.54 -29.70
C SER A 28 25.11 -9.95 -29.47
N LYS A 29 24.30 -10.10 -28.41
CA LYS A 29 23.57 -11.33 -28.11
C LYS A 29 22.16 -10.96 -27.64
N LYS A 30 21.18 -11.27 -28.50
CA LYS A 30 19.76 -11.22 -28.15
C LYS A 30 19.43 -12.40 -27.24
N PHE A 31 18.66 -12.15 -26.20
CA PHE A 31 18.20 -13.19 -25.28
C PHE A 31 17.13 -14.06 -25.94
N ASP A 32 17.26 -15.38 -25.75
CA ASP A 32 16.25 -16.35 -26.20
C ASP A 32 14.92 -16.14 -25.43
N SER A 33 15.02 -15.81 -24.13
CA SER A 33 13.91 -15.37 -23.29
C SER A 33 14.29 -14.10 -22.55
N ALA A 34 13.89 -12.95 -23.11
CA ALA A 34 14.23 -11.62 -22.59
C ALA A 34 14.00 -11.50 -21.08
N LEU A 35 12.80 -11.83 -20.59
CA LEU A 35 12.47 -11.74 -19.18
C LEU A 35 13.35 -12.65 -18.30
N ARG A 36 13.52 -13.92 -18.68
CA ARG A 36 14.25 -14.91 -17.87
C ARG A 36 15.73 -14.55 -17.77
N SER A 37 16.36 -14.28 -18.91
CA SER A 37 17.79 -13.98 -18.99
C SER A 37 18.12 -12.65 -18.31
N TYR A 38 17.30 -11.62 -18.54
CA TYR A 38 17.47 -10.32 -17.87
C TYR A 38 17.39 -10.45 -16.34
N ARG A 39 16.40 -11.20 -15.83
CA ARG A 39 16.25 -11.41 -14.38
C ARG A 39 17.40 -12.22 -13.79
N LEU A 40 17.84 -13.25 -14.48
CA LEU A 40 18.97 -14.07 -14.02
C LEU A 40 20.23 -13.21 -13.87
N LEU A 41 20.51 -12.36 -14.86
CA LEU A 41 21.60 -11.37 -14.78
C LEU A 41 21.42 -10.44 -13.58
N LYS A 42 20.23 -9.84 -13.41
CA LYS A 42 19.96 -8.94 -12.27
C LYS A 42 20.09 -9.61 -10.90
N SER A 43 19.87 -10.93 -10.82
CA SER A 43 20.11 -11.71 -9.60
C SER A 43 21.58 -12.14 -9.39
N GLY A 44 22.49 -11.74 -10.28
CA GLY A 44 23.91 -12.07 -10.22
C GLY A 44 24.29 -13.41 -10.87
N GLY A 45 23.36 -14.06 -11.55
CA GLY A 45 23.64 -15.26 -12.35
C GLY A 45 24.04 -14.93 -13.79
N ALA A 46 24.58 -15.92 -14.50
CA ALA A 46 24.96 -15.79 -15.92
C ALA A 46 24.13 -16.76 -16.79
N PRO A 47 23.33 -16.27 -17.76
CA PRO A 47 22.67 -17.13 -18.72
C PRO A 47 23.70 -17.87 -19.60
N ASP A 48 23.52 -19.17 -19.83
CA ASP A 48 24.45 -19.97 -20.64
C ASP A 48 24.61 -19.44 -22.06
N GLU A 49 23.55 -18.86 -22.60
CA GLU A 49 23.52 -18.25 -23.93
C GLU A 49 24.46 -17.03 -24.07
N VAL A 50 24.88 -16.42 -22.96
CA VAL A 50 25.76 -15.23 -22.94
C VAL A 50 27.24 -15.64 -22.98
N ARG A 51 27.59 -16.92 -22.79
CA ARG A 51 28.99 -17.38 -22.78
C ARG A 51 29.75 -17.03 -24.06
N THR A 52 29.14 -17.25 -25.22
CA THR A 52 29.74 -16.91 -26.52
C THR A 52 29.97 -15.42 -26.69
N PHE A 53 29.06 -14.60 -26.15
CA PHE A 53 29.23 -13.14 -26.09
C PHE A 53 30.40 -12.77 -25.20
N VAL A 54 30.53 -13.36 -24.01
CA VAL A 54 31.66 -13.10 -23.09
C VAL A 54 33.00 -13.46 -23.73
N ASP A 55 33.08 -14.58 -24.44
CA ASP A 55 34.33 -14.99 -25.10
C ASP A 55 34.75 -14.02 -26.20
N SER A 56 33.79 -13.42 -26.92
CA SER A 56 34.07 -12.38 -27.91
C SER A 56 34.69 -11.10 -27.32
N LEU A 57 34.53 -10.87 -26.01
CA LEU A 57 35.04 -9.68 -25.31
C LEU A 57 36.49 -9.83 -24.83
N ARG A 58 37.06 -11.04 -24.88
CA ARG A 58 38.43 -11.31 -24.40
C ARG A 58 39.52 -10.57 -25.18
N SER A 59 39.20 -10.05 -26.36
CA SER A 59 40.10 -9.27 -27.21
C SER A 59 40.27 -7.81 -26.75
N PHE A 60 39.45 -7.34 -25.79
CA PHE A 60 39.50 -5.97 -25.27
C PHE A 60 40.24 -5.89 -23.93
N ASP A 61 41.07 -4.86 -23.76
CA ASP A 61 41.89 -4.63 -22.58
C ASP A 61 41.09 -4.02 -21.41
N SER A 62 40.02 -3.28 -21.73
CA SER A 62 39.17 -2.61 -20.75
C SER A 62 37.72 -2.51 -21.24
N ILE A 63 36.78 -2.87 -20.36
CA ILE A 63 35.35 -2.92 -20.67
C ILE A 63 34.58 -2.00 -19.72
N ALA A 64 33.92 -0.98 -20.28
CA ALA A 64 32.99 -0.15 -19.54
C ALA A 64 31.59 -0.78 -19.58
N VAL A 65 30.88 -0.83 -18.45
CA VAL A 65 29.52 -1.40 -18.35
C VAL A 65 28.50 -0.40 -17.80
N ASN A 66 27.27 -0.43 -18.30
CA ASN A 66 26.19 0.42 -17.79
C ASN A 66 25.45 -0.16 -16.56
N ASP A 67 25.73 -1.42 -16.20
CA ASP A 67 24.99 -2.12 -15.17
C ASP A 67 25.90 -2.94 -14.24
N ALA A 68 25.69 -2.80 -12.93
CA ALA A 68 26.52 -3.45 -11.91
C ALA A 68 26.42 -4.98 -11.95
N SER A 69 25.25 -5.54 -12.28
CA SER A 69 25.10 -6.99 -12.36
C SER A 69 25.91 -7.59 -13.51
N VAL A 70 26.00 -6.88 -14.64
CA VAL A 70 26.85 -7.28 -15.77
C VAL A 70 28.32 -7.11 -15.43
N GLU A 71 28.68 -6.06 -14.69
CA GLU A 71 30.05 -5.89 -14.18
C GLU A 71 30.50 -7.13 -13.39
N ILE A 72 29.68 -7.55 -12.42
CA ILE A 72 29.96 -8.72 -11.56
C ILE A 72 30.12 -9.98 -12.40
N MET A 73 29.21 -10.23 -13.34
CA MET A 73 29.25 -11.38 -14.23
C MET A 73 30.55 -11.41 -15.07
N LEU A 74 30.92 -10.28 -15.68
CA LEU A 74 32.12 -10.21 -16.52
C LEU A 74 33.41 -10.31 -15.69
N ARG A 75 33.44 -9.75 -14.47
CA ARG A 75 34.58 -9.92 -13.55
C ARG A 75 34.77 -11.37 -13.13
N GLN A 76 33.68 -12.08 -12.84
CA GLN A 76 33.74 -13.52 -12.53
C GLN A 76 34.27 -14.35 -13.71
N ALA A 77 34.06 -13.89 -14.96
CA ALA A 77 34.64 -14.48 -16.15
C ALA A 77 36.12 -14.10 -16.41
N GLY A 78 36.72 -13.28 -15.54
CA GLY A 78 38.12 -12.87 -15.61
C GLY A 78 38.39 -11.65 -16.51
N LEU A 79 37.37 -10.86 -16.85
CA LEU A 79 37.51 -9.65 -17.68
C LEU A 79 37.75 -8.40 -16.84
N ASN A 80 38.56 -7.47 -17.36
CA ASN A 80 38.84 -6.18 -16.74
C ASN A 80 37.71 -5.18 -17.00
N THR A 81 36.79 -5.02 -16.04
CA THR A 81 35.58 -4.20 -16.20
C THR A 81 35.44 -3.10 -15.16
N HIS A 82 34.77 -2.01 -15.56
CA HIS A 82 34.41 -0.89 -14.68
C HIS A 82 33.06 -0.30 -15.07
N LEU A 83 32.34 0.30 -14.12
CA LEU A 83 31.09 1.01 -14.39
C LEU A 83 31.34 2.31 -15.18
N MET A 84 30.45 2.57 -16.15
CA MET A 84 30.38 3.83 -16.88
C MET A 84 29.95 4.98 -15.95
N GLY A 85 30.36 6.21 -16.27
CA GLY A 85 29.85 7.42 -15.59
C GLY A 85 28.35 7.63 -15.82
N GLU A 86 27.69 8.34 -14.91
CA GLU A 86 26.23 8.54 -14.92
C GLU A 86 25.70 9.18 -16.21
N GLU A 87 26.42 10.17 -16.76
CA GLU A 87 26.03 10.84 -18.02
C GLU A 87 25.89 9.84 -19.17
N LYS A 88 26.86 8.93 -19.32
CA LYS A 88 26.86 7.92 -20.38
C LYS A 88 25.77 6.85 -20.15
N GLN A 89 25.52 6.48 -18.89
CA GLN A 89 24.40 5.60 -18.57
C GLN A 89 23.05 6.24 -18.93
N GLN A 90 22.89 7.53 -18.64
CA GLN A 90 21.69 8.30 -19.00
C GLN A 90 21.53 8.44 -20.52
N GLU A 91 22.62 8.58 -21.27
CA GLU A 91 22.60 8.58 -22.75
C GLU A 91 22.04 7.25 -23.30
N TYR A 92 22.54 6.11 -22.81
CA TYR A 92 22.03 4.80 -23.20
C TYR A 92 20.57 4.62 -22.81
N GLN A 93 20.18 5.05 -21.61
CA GLN A 93 18.79 5.00 -21.15
C GLN A 93 17.86 5.88 -22.01
N ALA A 94 18.32 7.07 -22.39
CA ALA A 94 17.54 8.02 -23.18
C ALA A 94 17.30 7.52 -24.62
N ASN A 95 18.29 6.84 -25.22
CA ASN A 95 18.26 6.43 -26.63
C ASN A 95 18.12 4.90 -26.80
N LYS A 96 17.51 4.21 -25.82
CA LYS A 96 17.33 2.74 -25.84
C LYS A 96 16.77 2.20 -27.16
N PRO A 97 15.68 2.75 -27.74
CA PRO A 97 15.14 2.21 -28.98
C PRO A 97 16.18 2.18 -30.11
N ASP A 98 17.01 3.22 -30.22
CA ASP A 98 18.03 3.31 -31.26
C ASP A 98 19.16 2.30 -31.05
N TYR A 99 19.60 2.10 -29.80
CA TYR A 99 20.61 1.08 -29.49
C TYR A 99 20.08 -0.35 -29.67
N ILE A 100 18.81 -0.60 -29.39
CA ILE A 100 18.15 -1.89 -29.67
C ILE A 100 18.15 -2.18 -31.18
N VAL A 101 17.85 -1.19 -32.01
CA VAL A 101 17.92 -1.32 -33.47
C VAL A 101 19.36 -1.53 -33.93
N LYS A 102 20.31 -0.71 -33.45
CA LYS A 102 21.74 -0.87 -33.78
C LYS A 102 22.27 -2.25 -33.42
N ALA A 103 21.85 -2.80 -32.28
CA ALA A 103 22.24 -4.14 -31.83
C ALA A 103 21.64 -5.28 -32.66
N GLY A 104 20.71 -4.98 -33.58
CA GLY A 104 19.98 -5.98 -34.38
C GLY A 104 18.85 -6.68 -33.62
N PHE A 105 18.39 -6.12 -32.50
CA PHE A 105 17.38 -6.75 -31.66
C PHE A 105 15.94 -6.45 -32.11
N ALA A 106 15.74 -5.37 -32.86
CA ALA A 106 14.48 -4.94 -33.46
C ALA A 106 14.71 -4.37 -34.86
N ALA A 107 13.69 -4.42 -35.72
CA ALA A 107 13.79 -3.95 -37.11
C ALA A 107 13.69 -2.42 -37.26
N SER A 108 13.02 -1.74 -36.32
CA SER A 108 12.82 -0.29 -36.34
C SER A 108 12.68 0.25 -34.92
N ALA A 109 12.76 1.58 -34.77
CA ALA A 109 12.54 2.22 -33.47
C ALA A 109 11.13 1.94 -32.92
N GLN A 110 10.12 1.85 -33.79
CA GLN A 110 8.76 1.50 -33.40
C GLN A 110 8.66 0.05 -32.89
N ASP A 111 9.32 -0.88 -33.56
CA ASP A 111 9.41 -2.29 -33.14
C ASP A 111 10.16 -2.42 -31.80
N ALA A 112 11.24 -1.65 -31.62
CA ALA A 112 11.98 -1.59 -30.36
C ALA A 112 11.11 -1.06 -29.20
N MET A 113 10.34 0.02 -29.43
CA MET A 113 9.42 0.56 -28.42
C MET A 113 8.32 -0.44 -28.05
N GLN A 114 7.78 -1.15 -29.03
CA GLN A 114 6.78 -2.21 -28.78
C GLN A 114 7.37 -3.35 -27.96
N ALA A 115 8.57 -3.83 -28.31
CA ALA A 115 9.27 -4.88 -27.57
C ALA A 115 9.62 -4.45 -26.13
N LEU A 116 10.02 -3.19 -25.92
CA LEU A 116 10.27 -2.62 -24.59
C LEU A 116 8.99 -2.58 -23.74
N ARG A 117 7.86 -2.20 -24.35
CA ARG A 117 6.55 -2.22 -23.68
C ARG A 117 6.14 -3.64 -23.30
N ASP A 118 6.28 -4.58 -24.21
CA ASP A 118 5.89 -5.97 -23.96
C ASP A 118 6.77 -6.59 -22.86
N PHE A 119 8.07 -6.29 -22.86
CA PHE A 119 8.96 -6.61 -21.75
C PHE A 119 8.52 -5.97 -20.43
N ALA A 120 8.12 -4.69 -20.43
CA ALA A 120 7.63 -3.99 -19.24
C ALA A 120 6.36 -4.65 -18.65
N ILE A 121 5.42 -5.05 -19.51
CA ILE A 121 4.21 -5.78 -19.11
C ILE A 121 4.58 -7.15 -18.52
N GLN A 122 5.46 -7.91 -19.18
CA GLN A 122 5.89 -9.23 -18.72
C GLN A 122 6.62 -9.15 -17.37
N LEU A 123 7.55 -8.20 -17.22
CA LEU A 123 8.31 -8.01 -15.99
C LEU A 123 7.40 -7.53 -14.85
N SER A 124 6.52 -6.56 -15.10
CA SER A 124 5.55 -6.12 -14.11
C SER A 124 4.60 -7.26 -13.69
N SER A 125 4.11 -8.07 -14.65
CA SER A 125 3.26 -9.23 -14.35
C SER A 125 3.98 -10.29 -13.53
N SER A 126 5.26 -10.56 -13.84
CA SER A 126 6.07 -11.50 -13.06
C SER A 126 6.25 -11.04 -11.62
N ARG A 127 6.51 -9.74 -11.41
CA ARG A 127 6.63 -9.18 -10.06
C ARG A 127 5.31 -9.22 -9.29
N VAL A 128 4.16 -9.04 -9.96
CA VAL A 128 2.83 -9.25 -9.35
C VAL A 128 2.64 -10.70 -8.93
N LYS A 129 3.07 -11.65 -9.77
CA LYS A 129 3.02 -13.09 -9.45
C LYS A 129 3.87 -13.41 -8.22
N GLU A 130 5.14 -13.00 -8.20
CA GLU A 130 6.04 -13.20 -7.05
C GLU A 130 5.52 -12.56 -5.76
N ALA A 131 4.98 -11.35 -5.84
CA ALA A 131 4.39 -10.70 -4.68
C ALA A 131 3.25 -11.52 -4.09
N SER A 132 2.47 -12.20 -4.94
CA SER A 132 1.35 -13.05 -4.52
C SER A 132 1.80 -14.39 -3.95
N GLU A 133 2.99 -14.89 -4.32
CA GLU A 133 3.58 -16.13 -3.80
C GLU A 133 4.22 -15.96 -2.40
N ARG A 134 4.32 -14.72 -1.90
CA ARG A 134 4.95 -14.46 -0.60
C ARG A 134 4.13 -15.04 0.54
N LEU A 135 4.77 -15.93 1.31
CA LEU A 135 4.17 -16.62 2.45
C LEU A 135 3.67 -15.67 3.55
N ASP A 136 4.33 -14.52 3.75
CA ASP A 136 3.90 -13.53 4.75
C ASP A 136 2.49 -12.99 4.45
N LEU A 137 2.13 -12.82 3.18
CA LEU A 137 0.78 -12.39 2.80
C LEU A 137 -0.27 -13.48 3.03
N HIS A 138 0.08 -14.75 2.86
CA HIS A 138 -0.81 -15.86 3.20
C HIS A 138 -1.06 -15.94 4.70
N ILE A 139 -0.04 -15.71 5.54
CA ILE A 139 -0.21 -15.58 7.00
C ILE A 139 -1.21 -14.47 7.35
N VAL A 140 -1.14 -13.33 6.66
CA VAL A 140 -2.10 -12.23 6.84
C VAL A 140 -3.54 -12.68 6.53
N GLN A 141 -3.76 -13.43 5.45
CA GLN A 141 -5.09 -13.93 5.14
C GLN A 141 -5.56 -14.96 6.16
N SER A 142 -4.69 -15.90 6.56
CA SER A 142 -5.03 -16.94 7.53
C SER A 142 -5.42 -16.37 8.88
N ILE A 143 -4.71 -15.36 9.40
CA ILE A 143 -5.03 -14.76 10.70
C ILE A 143 -6.31 -13.92 10.65
N ASN A 144 -6.56 -13.20 9.55
CA ASN A 144 -7.81 -12.48 9.36
C ASN A 144 -9.00 -13.44 9.31
N ALA A 145 -8.87 -14.54 8.57
CA ALA A 145 -9.88 -15.59 8.51
C ALA A 145 -10.11 -16.23 9.89
N LEU A 146 -9.06 -16.51 10.66
CA LEU A 146 -9.18 -17.03 12.02
C LEU A 146 -9.94 -16.06 12.95
N ASP A 147 -9.62 -14.76 12.90
CA ASP A 147 -10.31 -13.74 13.69
C ASP A 147 -11.78 -13.54 13.24
N GLU A 148 -12.11 -13.79 11.96
CA GLU A 148 -13.49 -13.81 11.44
C GLU A 148 -14.25 -15.05 11.90
N LEU A 149 -13.61 -16.23 11.87
CA LEU A 149 -14.18 -17.47 12.39
C LEU A 149 -14.50 -17.36 13.89
N ASP A 150 -13.63 -16.75 14.69
CA ASP A 150 -13.90 -16.50 16.11
C ASP A 150 -15.20 -15.70 16.31
N LYS A 151 -15.45 -14.69 15.47
CA LYS A 151 -16.70 -13.90 15.51
C LYS A 151 -17.91 -14.71 15.05
N ILE A 152 -17.76 -15.50 13.99
CA ILE A 152 -18.85 -16.34 13.45
C ILE A 152 -19.24 -17.40 14.48
N ILE A 153 -18.28 -18.13 15.04
CA ILE A 153 -18.49 -19.15 16.08
C ILE A 153 -19.21 -18.51 17.28
N ASN A 154 -18.77 -17.34 17.73
CA ASN A 154 -19.42 -16.66 18.85
C ASN A 154 -20.86 -16.23 18.52
N THR A 155 -21.09 -15.69 17.32
CA THR A 155 -22.41 -15.20 16.89
C THR A 155 -23.41 -16.35 16.71
N VAL A 156 -23.03 -17.38 15.95
CA VAL A 156 -23.87 -18.55 15.69
C VAL A 156 -24.04 -19.39 16.96
N GLY A 157 -22.97 -19.59 17.72
CA GLY A 157 -22.99 -20.35 18.96
C GLY A 157 -23.89 -19.71 20.02
N THR A 158 -23.83 -18.38 20.18
CA THR A 158 -24.71 -17.67 21.11
C THR A 158 -26.18 -17.78 20.66
N ARG A 159 -26.47 -17.64 19.36
CA ARG A 159 -27.83 -17.80 18.83
C ARG A 159 -28.37 -19.22 19.01
N MET A 160 -27.54 -20.23 18.75
CA MET A 160 -27.86 -21.64 18.96
C MET A 160 -28.18 -21.91 20.43
N ARG A 161 -27.34 -21.42 21.34
CA ARG A 161 -27.53 -21.55 22.79
C ARG A 161 -28.82 -20.88 23.27
N GLU A 162 -29.07 -19.63 22.86
CA GLU A 162 -30.31 -18.92 23.22
C GLU A 162 -31.56 -19.67 22.74
N TRP A 163 -31.55 -20.20 21.51
CA TRP A 163 -32.70 -20.94 20.97
C TRP A 163 -32.88 -22.28 21.69
N TYR A 164 -31.80 -23.04 21.88
CA TYR A 164 -31.86 -24.30 22.61
C TYR A 164 -32.21 -24.10 24.10
N GLY A 165 -31.91 -22.94 24.67
CA GLY A 165 -32.30 -22.57 26.02
C GLY A 165 -33.81 -22.50 26.23
N LEU A 166 -34.62 -22.36 25.17
CA LEU A 166 -36.08 -22.52 25.27
C LEU A 166 -36.48 -23.97 25.59
N HIS A 167 -35.65 -24.93 25.21
CA HIS A 167 -35.85 -26.37 25.40
C HIS A 167 -35.16 -26.95 26.63
N PHE A 168 -33.93 -26.50 26.90
CA PHE A 168 -33.13 -26.94 28.02
C PHE A 168 -32.33 -25.75 28.63
N PRO A 169 -32.99 -24.86 29.40
CA PRO A 169 -32.38 -23.64 29.91
C PRO A 169 -31.26 -23.89 30.93
N GLU A 170 -31.33 -24.99 31.68
CA GLU A 170 -30.32 -25.31 32.70
C GLU A 170 -28.94 -25.61 32.08
N LEU A 171 -28.89 -26.07 30.83
CA LEU A 171 -27.65 -26.39 30.13
C LEU A 171 -26.72 -25.19 29.96
N ASP A 172 -27.28 -23.99 29.79
CA ASP A 172 -26.51 -22.75 29.57
C ASP A 172 -25.59 -22.43 30.76
N ASN A 173 -26.10 -22.59 31.99
CA ASN A 173 -25.33 -22.33 33.20
C ASN A 173 -24.27 -23.40 33.48
N MET A 174 -24.47 -24.62 32.98
CA MET A 174 -23.57 -25.76 33.21
C MET A 174 -22.43 -25.82 32.18
N VAL A 175 -22.68 -25.34 30.95
CA VAL A 175 -21.76 -25.48 29.81
C VAL A 175 -21.33 -24.12 29.27
N GLN A 176 -20.15 -23.66 29.70
CA GLN A 176 -19.60 -22.38 29.23
C GLN A 176 -19.08 -22.43 27.79
N SER A 177 -18.56 -23.58 27.33
CA SER A 177 -18.01 -23.72 25.97
C SER A 177 -19.13 -23.83 24.92
N LEU A 178 -19.13 -22.92 23.94
CA LEU A 178 -20.07 -22.96 22.81
C LEU A 178 -19.92 -24.23 21.97
N VAL A 179 -18.70 -24.73 21.79
CA VAL A 179 -18.41 -25.94 21.02
C VAL A 179 -18.94 -27.18 21.74
N ALA A 180 -18.71 -27.28 23.06
CA ALA A 180 -19.25 -28.38 23.84
C ALA A 180 -20.79 -28.38 23.84
N HIS A 181 -21.40 -27.20 23.91
CA HIS A 181 -22.85 -27.05 23.80
C HIS A 181 -23.37 -27.49 22.42
N ALA A 182 -22.63 -27.18 21.35
CA ALA A 182 -22.96 -27.61 19.99
C ALA A 182 -22.84 -29.13 19.81
N GLU A 183 -21.79 -29.76 20.35
CA GLU A 183 -21.61 -31.23 20.31
C GLU A 183 -22.78 -31.97 20.96
N ILE A 184 -23.27 -31.49 22.11
CA ILE A 184 -24.43 -32.07 22.79
C ILE A 184 -25.68 -31.96 21.90
N ILE A 185 -25.97 -30.77 21.37
CA ILE A 185 -27.15 -30.52 20.53
C ILE A 185 -27.10 -31.34 19.24
N SER A 186 -25.96 -31.35 18.57
CA SER A 186 -25.78 -32.08 17.30
C SER A 186 -25.99 -33.58 17.48
N ARG A 187 -25.44 -34.17 18.55
CA ARG A 187 -25.51 -35.62 18.79
C ARG A 187 -26.84 -36.06 19.41
N ALA A 188 -27.27 -35.43 20.51
CA ALA A 188 -28.48 -35.83 21.23
C ALA A 188 -29.77 -35.25 20.62
N GLY A 189 -29.73 -34.00 20.18
CA GLY A 189 -30.93 -33.25 19.80
C GLY A 189 -31.79 -32.93 21.03
N SER A 190 -32.79 -33.76 21.34
CA SER A 190 -33.67 -33.54 22.50
C SER A 190 -32.93 -33.80 23.81
N ARG A 191 -33.32 -33.10 24.88
CA ARG A 191 -32.79 -33.32 26.23
C ARG A 191 -32.98 -34.77 26.71
N ASP A 192 -34.04 -35.43 26.26
CA ASP A 192 -34.36 -36.82 26.65
C ASP A 192 -33.41 -37.86 26.02
N LYS A 193 -32.68 -37.46 24.98
CA LYS A 193 -31.72 -38.31 24.26
C LYS A 193 -30.27 -38.03 24.68
N ILE A 194 -30.06 -37.21 25.71
CA ILE A 194 -28.73 -36.95 26.25
C ILE A 194 -28.29 -38.19 27.04
N THR A 195 -27.23 -38.85 26.58
CA THR A 195 -26.63 -40.00 27.25
C THR A 195 -25.24 -39.66 27.78
N LYS A 196 -24.69 -40.56 28.62
CA LYS A 196 -23.34 -40.39 29.17
C LYS A 196 -22.29 -40.31 28.05
N GLU A 197 -22.43 -41.15 27.02
CA GLU A 197 -21.49 -41.20 25.88
C GLU A 197 -21.46 -39.89 25.09
N VAL A 198 -22.61 -39.24 24.90
CA VAL A 198 -22.70 -37.94 24.22
C VAL A 198 -21.94 -36.88 25.02
N LEU A 199 -22.14 -36.83 26.32
CA LEU A 199 -21.49 -35.85 27.19
C LEU A 199 -19.99 -36.11 27.35
N GLU A 200 -19.55 -37.36 27.41
CA GLU A 200 -18.13 -37.73 27.38
C GLU A 200 -17.48 -37.25 26.08
N SER A 201 -18.15 -37.43 24.95
CA SER A 201 -17.65 -36.96 23.65
C SER A 201 -17.59 -35.44 23.51
N ALA A 202 -18.38 -34.71 24.28
CA ALA A 202 -18.34 -33.25 24.38
C ALA A 202 -17.28 -32.73 25.39
N GLY A 203 -16.50 -33.63 25.99
CA GLY A 203 -15.35 -33.31 26.85
C GLY A 203 -15.69 -33.14 28.34
N PHE A 204 -16.82 -33.66 28.82
CA PHE A 204 -17.18 -33.64 30.23
C PHE A 204 -16.69 -34.88 30.98
N GLN A 205 -16.31 -34.70 32.25
CA GLN A 205 -15.87 -35.76 33.15
C GLN A 205 -16.85 -35.98 34.31
N ASP A 206 -16.85 -37.19 34.86
CA ASP A 206 -17.83 -37.83 35.76
C ASP A 206 -18.77 -36.91 36.55
N ARG A 207 -18.25 -36.04 37.42
CA ARG A 207 -19.10 -35.22 38.30
C ARG A 207 -20.02 -34.25 37.55
N LYS A 208 -19.61 -33.74 36.37
CA LYS A 208 -20.47 -32.87 35.55
C LYS A 208 -21.50 -33.65 34.75
N LEU A 209 -21.21 -34.91 34.41
CA LEU A 209 -22.12 -35.77 33.64
C LEU A 209 -23.41 -36.03 34.42
N GLU A 210 -23.28 -36.44 35.68
CA GLU A 210 -24.41 -36.73 36.57
C GLU A 210 -25.29 -35.49 36.78
N ILE A 211 -24.67 -34.33 36.99
CA ILE A 211 -25.39 -33.06 37.17
C ILE A 211 -26.19 -32.70 35.91
N ILE A 212 -25.61 -32.85 34.72
CA ILE A 212 -26.30 -32.53 33.46
C ILE A 212 -27.44 -33.51 33.19
N LEU A 213 -27.26 -34.81 33.46
CA LEU A 213 -28.30 -35.82 33.28
C LEU A 213 -29.47 -35.62 34.26
N ASP A 214 -29.19 -35.36 35.53
CA ASP A 214 -30.20 -35.05 36.55
C ASP A 214 -30.95 -33.74 36.21
N ALA A 215 -30.23 -32.72 35.72
CA ALA A 215 -30.85 -31.48 35.25
C ALA A 215 -31.72 -31.68 34.01
N ALA A 216 -31.35 -32.57 33.08
CA ALA A 216 -32.16 -32.89 31.90
C ALA A 216 -33.50 -33.52 32.30
N GLY A 217 -33.50 -34.43 33.29
CA GLY A 217 -34.72 -35.07 33.80
C GLY A 217 -35.65 -34.14 34.60
N ARG A 218 -35.12 -33.05 35.17
CA ARG A 218 -35.87 -32.06 35.96
C ARG A 218 -36.05 -30.71 35.26
N SER A 219 -35.70 -30.63 33.98
CA SER A 219 -35.69 -29.38 33.23
C SER A 219 -37.08 -28.76 33.14
N LYS A 220 -37.14 -27.42 33.23
CA LYS A 220 -38.38 -26.64 33.04
C LYS A 220 -38.55 -26.11 31.63
N GLY A 221 -37.68 -26.50 30.69
CA GLY A 221 -37.75 -26.05 29.30
C GLY A 221 -38.95 -26.64 28.54
N GLY A 222 -39.43 -25.90 27.54
CA GLY A 222 -40.54 -26.34 26.70
C GLY A 222 -40.13 -27.44 25.72
N ASP A 223 -41.08 -28.18 25.18
CA ASP A 223 -40.79 -29.12 24.10
C ASP A 223 -40.57 -28.37 22.79
N MET A 224 -39.56 -28.79 22.03
CA MET A 224 -39.31 -28.27 20.69
C MET A 224 -39.91 -29.20 19.64
N THR A 225 -40.55 -28.62 18.63
CA THR A 225 -41.01 -29.40 17.48
C THR A 225 -39.81 -29.98 16.72
N PRO A 226 -39.99 -31.13 16.03
CA PRO A 226 -38.91 -31.75 15.25
C PRO A 226 -38.30 -30.82 14.21
N GLU A 227 -39.11 -29.95 13.60
CA GLU A 227 -38.67 -28.97 12.59
C GLU A 227 -37.74 -27.92 13.21
N ASN A 228 -38.12 -27.36 14.36
CA ASN A 228 -37.30 -26.37 15.06
C ASN A 228 -36.01 -26.99 15.59
N LEU A 229 -36.10 -28.20 16.16
CA LEU A 229 -34.95 -28.93 16.64
C LEU A 229 -33.96 -29.23 15.50
N ALA A 230 -34.46 -29.63 14.32
CA ALA A 230 -33.62 -29.86 13.15
C ALA A 230 -32.85 -28.60 12.71
N ILE A 231 -33.45 -27.40 12.83
CA ILE A 231 -32.76 -26.14 12.54
C ILE A 231 -31.67 -25.87 13.58
N VAL A 232 -31.97 -26.04 14.87
CA VAL A 232 -30.98 -25.82 15.95
C VAL A 232 -29.81 -26.82 15.83
N LYS A 233 -30.08 -28.06 15.44
CA LYS A 233 -29.02 -29.05 15.12
C LYS A 233 -28.12 -28.59 13.98
N LYS A 234 -28.70 -28.06 12.88
CA LYS A 234 -27.90 -27.50 11.78
C LYS A 234 -27.01 -26.33 12.24
N LEU A 235 -27.49 -25.48 13.15
CA LEU A 235 -26.67 -24.41 13.73
C LEU A 235 -25.53 -24.97 14.58
N ALA A 236 -25.79 -26.04 15.34
CA ALA A 236 -24.77 -26.74 16.09
C ALA A 236 -23.69 -27.37 15.19
N ASP A 237 -24.11 -28.04 14.11
CA ASP A 237 -23.18 -28.60 13.12
C ASP A 237 -22.30 -27.53 12.48
N GLN A 238 -22.87 -26.33 12.22
CA GLN A 238 -22.09 -25.19 11.75
C GLN A 238 -21.06 -24.74 12.79
N VAL A 239 -21.41 -24.64 14.07
CA VAL A 239 -20.45 -24.27 15.13
C VAL A 239 -19.28 -25.26 15.20
N ILE A 240 -19.57 -26.56 15.13
CA ILE A 240 -18.55 -27.62 15.13
C ILE A 240 -17.63 -27.50 13.92
N LEU A 241 -18.21 -27.41 12.70
CA LEU A 241 -17.45 -27.27 11.46
C LEU A 241 -16.54 -26.03 11.49
N GLN A 242 -17.05 -24.88 11.90
CA GLN A 242 -16.25 -23.65 11.98
C GLN A 242 -15.13 -23.78 13.03
N SER A 243 -15.39 -24.46 14.15
CA SER A 243 -14.37 -24.74 15.17
C SER A 243 -13.26 -25.65 14.65
N ASP A 244 -13.58 -26.65 13.82
CA ASP A 244 -12.58 -27.51 13.18
C ASP A 244 -11.72 -26.72 12.18
N ILE A 245 -12.34 -25.89 11.33
CA ILE A 245 -11.60 -25.03 10.39
C ILE A 245 -10.69 -24.06 11.16
N ARG A 246 -11.17 -23.49 12.27
CA ARG A 246 -10.37 -22.63 13.15
C ARG A 246 -9.13 -23.35 13.68
N ARG A 247 -9.25 -24.63 14.08
CA ARG A 247 -8.09 -25.45 14.51
C ARG A 247 -7.09 -25.62 13.38
N VAL A 248 -7.55 -26.00 12.18
CA VAL A 248 -6.68 -26.17 10.99
C VAL A 248 -5.94 -24.87 10.65
N LEU A 249 -6.63 -23.72 10.68
CA LEU A 249 -5.99 -22.42 10.46
C LEU A 249 -4.97 -22.07 11.55
N SER A 250 -5.27 -22.39 12.81
CA SER A 250 -4.33 -22.16 13.92
C SER A 250 -3.03 -22.94 13.74
N ASP A 251 -3.13 -24.22 13.38
CA ASP A 251 -1.97 -25.10 13.15
C ASP A 251 -1.17 -24.63 11.94
N HIS A 252 -1.85 -24.19 10.87
CA HIS A 252 -1.21 -23.62 9.70
C HIS A 252 -0.45 -22.32 10.04
N ILE A 253 -1.05 -21.40 10.81
CA ILE A 253 -0.40 -20.16 11.25
C ILE A 253 0.83 -20.47 12.11
N GLU A 254 0.75 -21.47 12.98
CA GLU A 254 1.86 -21.90 13.84
C GLU A 254 3.07 -22.37 13.02
N ALA A 255 2.84 -23.20 12.00
CA ALA A 255 3.87 -23.69 11.09
C ALA A 255 4.40 -22.59 10.16
N ALA A 256 3.51 -21.77 9.58
CA ALA A 256 3.89 -20.70 8.67
C ALA A 256 4.71 -19.61 9.38
N MET A 257 4.34 -19.24 10.61
CA MET A 257 5.12 -18.29 11.41
C MET A 257 6.50 -18.82 11.80
N GLU A 258 6.63 -20.14 12.05
CA GLU A 258 7.95 -20.77 12.28
C GLU A 258 8.85 -20.63 11.06
N ALA A 259 8.30 -20.81 9.86
CA ALA A 259 9.07 -20.74 8.62
C ALA A 259 9.39 -19.30 8.19
N VAL A 260 8.45 -18.36 8.37
CA VAL A 260 8.54 -17.00 7.80
C VAL A 260 9.09 -15.98 8.79
N ALA A 261 8.74 -16.08 10.07
CA ALA A 261 9.13 -15.11 11.10
C ALA A 261 9.41 -15.79 12.45
N PRO A 262 10.41 -16.69 12.51
CA PRO A 262 10.70 -17.49 13.70
C PRO A 262 11.07 -16.63 14.92
N ASN A 263 11.80 -15.51 14.73
CA ASN A 263 12.20 -14.64 15.84
C ASN A 263 11.02 -13.84 16.38
N VAL A 264 10.15 -13.32 15.51
CA VAL A 264 8.91 -12.65 15.93
C VAL A 264 7.99 -13.61 16.67
N LYS A 265 7.86 -14.85 16.18
CA LYS A 265 7.09 -15.91 16.84
C LYS A 265 7.61 -16.21 18.23
N GLU A 266 8.93 -16.38 18.38
CA GLU A 266 9.59 -16.70 19.66
C GLU A 266 9.38 -15.62 20.73
N LEU A 267 9.46 -14.34 20.34
CA LEU A 267 9.25 -13.22 21.28
C LEU A 267 7.78 -12.97 21.62
N LEU A 268 6.87 -13.53 20.83
CA LEU A 268 5.44 -13.36 20.98
C LEU A 268 4.77 -14.74 21.05
N THR A 269 3.76 -14.93 20.20
CA THR A 269 3.14 -16.22 19.86
C THR A 269 2.85 -16.14 18.36
N ALA A 270 2.64 -17.27 17.69
CA ALA A 270 2.32 -17.24 16.26
C ALA A 270 1.10 -16.36 15.96
N ALA A 271 0.02 -16.48 16.76
CA ALA A 271 -1.19 -15.67 16.58
C ALA A 271 -0.95 -14.16 16.79
N VAL A 272 -0.27 -13.75 17.87
CA VAL A 272 -0.01 -12.32 18.13
C VAL A 272 0.96 -11.75 17.10
N GLY A 273 1.99 -12.51 16.71
CA GLY A 273 2.92 -12.15 15.64
C GLY A 273 2.23 -11.99 14.29
N ALA A 274 1.41 -12.97 13.90
CA ALA A 274 0.63 -12.92 12.67
C ALA A 274 -0.33 -11.71 12.65
N ARG A 275 -1.02 -11.39 13.76
CA ARG A 275 -1.87 -10.19 13.84
C ARG A 275 -1.08 -8.89 13.69
N LEU A 276 0.15 -8.82 14.22
CA LEU A 276 1.01 -7.65 14.00
C LEU A 276 1.43 -7.52 12.54
N ILE A 277 1.82 -8.63 11.89
CA ILE A 277 2.17 -8.67 10.47
C ILE A 277 0.95 -8.24 9.63
N ALA A 278 -0.24 -8.78 9.90
CA ALA A 278 -1.48 -8.43 9.22
C ALA A 278 -1.83 -6.95 9.37
N LYS A 279 -1.69 -6.41 10.58
CA LYS A 279 -1.97 -5.00 10.84
C LYS A 279 -0.91 -4.06 10.26
N ALA A 280 0.33 -4.50 10.11
CA ALA A 280 1.37 -3.78 9.36
C ALA A 280 1.18 -3.90 7.83
N GLY A 281 0.55 -4.98 7.37
CA GLY A 281 0.27 -5.30 5.96
C GLY A 281 1.22 -6.33 5.35
N SER A 282 2.44 -6.46 5.87
CA SER A 282 3.43 -7.49 5.49
C SER A 282 4.57 -7.55 6.52
N LEU A 283 5.40 -8.59 6.46
CA LEU A 283 6.59 -8.70 7.31
C LEU A 283 7.60 -7.61 6.95
N ALA A 284 7.75 -7.34 5.64
CA ALA A 284 8.58 -6.24 5.14
C ALA A 284 8.18 -4.90 5.78
N ARG A 285 6.87 -4.61 5.81
CA ARG A 285 6.38 -3.37 6.38
C ARG A 285 6.64 -3.33 7.89
N LEU A 286 6.40 -4.43 8.60
CA LEU A 286 6.66 -4.54 10.04
C LEU A 286 8.15 -4.25 10.36
N ALA A 287 9.09 -4.77 9.57
CA ALA A 287 10.53 -4.55 9.75
C ALA A 287 10.95 -3.06 9.65
N THR A 288 10.21 -2.26 8.86
CA THR A 288 10.45 -0.82 8.70
C THR A 288 9.87 0.03 9.84
N LEU A 289 8.94 -0.51 10.64
CA LEU A 289 8.28 0.28 11.69
C LEU A 289 9.21 0.53 12.88
N PRO A 290 9.14 1.71 13.50
CA PRO A 290 9.81 1.94 14.78
C PRO A 290 9.06 1.21 15.91
N ALA A 291 9.78 0.91 16.99
CA ALA A 291 9.23 0.21 18.16
C ALA A 291 8.04 0.95 18.78
N SER A 292 8.02 2.28 18.76
CA SER A 292 6.90 3.11 19.24
C SER A 292 5.61 2.85 18.46
N THR A 293 5.70 2.69 17.14
CA THR A 293 4.55 2.35 16.30
C THR A 293 4.09 0.92 16.54
N ILE A 294 5.02 -0.04 16.60
CA ILE A 294 4.70 -1.45 16.90
C ILE A 294 4.00 -1.57 18.26
N GLN A 295 4.42 -0.78 19.26
CA GLN A 295 3.83 -0.79 20.58
C GLN A 295 2.32 -0.51 20.57
N VAL A 296 1.88 0.45 19.74
CA VAL A 296 0.49 0.95 19.71
C VAL A 296 -0.31 0.46 18.50
N LEU A 297 0.26 -0.43 17.68
CA LEU A 297 -0.35 -0.99 16.49
C LEU A 297 -1.67 -1.71 16.85
N GLY A 298 -2.78 -1.34 16.20
CA GLY A 298 -4.14 -1.79 16.53
C GLY A 298 -4.91 -0.89 17.51
N ALA A 299 -4.27 0.13 18.08
CA ALA A 299 -4.91 1.15 18.92
C ALA A 299 -5.02 2.51 18.23
N GLU A 300 -5.06 2.54 16.88
CA GLU A 300 -4.99 3.78 16.09
C GLU A 300 -6.09 4.78 16.48
N LYS A 301 -7.33 4.30 16.65
CA LYS A 301 -8.46 5.16 17.05
C LYS A 301 -8.19 5.89 18.36
N ALA A 302 -7.64 5.20 19.36
CA ALA A 302 -7.32 5.79 20.65
C ALA A 302 -6.10 6.71 20.57
N LEU A 303 -5.10 6.34 19.77
CA LEU A 303 -3.90 7.14 19.53
C LEU A 303 -4.23 8.46 18.82
N PHE A 304 -4.97 8.43 17.72
CA PHE A 304 -5.35 9.63 16.98
C PHE A 304 -6.27 10.54 17.79
N ARG A 305 -7.16 9.98 18.62
CA ARG A 305 -7.95 10.77 19.57
C ARG A 305 -7.04 11.47 20.57
N ALA A 306 -6.04 10.78 21.14
CA ALA A 306 -5.07 11.37 22.06
C ALA A 306 -4.25 12.49 21.41
N LEU A 307 -3.78 12.29 20.17
CA LEU A 307 -3.03 13.31 19.42
C LEU A 307 -3.87 14.56 19.12
N LYS A 308 -5.16 14.40 18.81
CA LYS A 308 -6.08 15.53 18.55
C LYS A 308 -6.48 16.30 19.80
N THR A 309 -6.59 15.62 20.94
CA THR A 309 -7.16 16.19 22.17
C THR A 309 -6.13 16.49 23.26
N GLY A 310 -4.87 16.10 23.06
CA GLY A 310 -3.83 16.13 24.10
C GLY A 310 -4.03 15.10 25.22
N ALA A 311 -5.01 14.18 25.10
CA ALA A 311 -5.25 13.15 26.10
C ALA A 311 -4.08 12.13 26.17
N ARG A 312 -4.07 11.31 27.23
CA ARG A 312 -3.02 10.30 27.41
C ARG A 312 -3.06 9.24 26.28
N PRO A 313 -1.92 8.94 25.63
CA PRO A 313 -1.88 7.95 24.57
C PRO A 313 -2.06 6.51 25.10
N PRO A 314 -2.50 5.57 24.24
CA PRO A 314 -2.62 4.16 24.61
C PRO A 314 -1.24 3.56 24.95
N LYS A 315 -1.22 2.66 25.94
CA LYS A 315 0.03 1.99 26.41
C LYS A 315 0.47 0.81 25.53
N HIS A 316 -0.48 0.20 24.84
CA HIS A 316 -0.30 -1.00 24.03
C HIS A 316 -1.48 -1.14 23.06
N GLY A 317 -1.22 -1.68 21.87
CA GLY A 317 -2.24 -2.12 20.92
C GLY A 317 -2.45 -3.63 20.97
N ILE A 318 -2.27 -4.32 19.84
CA ILE A 318 -2.42 -5.79 19.69
C ILE A 318 -1.55 -6.56 20.69
N LEU A 319 -0.37 -6.02 21.05
CA LEU A 319 0.52 -6.60 22.06
C LEU A 319 -0.17 -6.87 23.39
N PHE A 320 -1.27 -6.19 23.72
CA PHE A 320 -2.05 -6.50 24.92
C PHE A 320 -2.51 -7.95 25.01
N GLN A 321 -2.72 -8.62 23.87
CA GLN A 321 -3.12 -10.02 23.80
C GLN A 321 -1.99 -10.98 24.21
N HIS A 322 -0.75 -10.51 24.29
CA HIS A 322 0.37 -11.33 24.71
C HIS A 322 0.23 -11.75 26.19
N PRO A 323 0.41 -13.04 26.56
CA PRO A 323 0.19 -13.51 27.92
C PRO A 323 0.95 -12.72 28.99
N LEU A 324 2.21 -12.36 28.72
CA LEU A 324 3.06 -11.58 29.64
C LEU A 324 2.57 -10.14 29.88
N ILE A 325 1.76 -9.57 28.98
CA ILE A 325 1.22 -8.22 29.13
C ILE A 325 -0.18 -8.28 29.76
N HIS A 326 -1.04 -9.17 29.28
CA HIS A 326 -2.42 -9.26 29.76
C HIS A 326 -2.47 -9.59 31.26
N SER A 327 -1.68 -10.58 31.68
CA SER A 327 -1.59 -11.04 33.07
C SER A 327 -0.87 -10.06 34.00
N ALA A 328 -0.03 -9.18 33.44
CA ALA A 328 0.76 -8.25 34.25
C ALA A 328 -0.10 -7.16 34.92
N PRO A 329 0.31 -6.68 36.10
CA PRO A 329 -0.34 -5.57 36.79
C PRO A 329 -0.38 -4.28 35.94
N LYS A 330 -1.46 -3.49 36.08
CA LYS A 330 -1.75 -2.31 35.23
C LYS A 330 -0.60 -1.30 35.11
N TRP A 331 0.24 -1.16 36.14
CA TRP A 331 1.39 -0.24 36.17
C TRP A 331 2.64 -0.79 35.44
N GLN A 332 2.78 -2.11 35.31
CA GLN A 332 3.89 -2.76 34.60
C GLN A 332 3.58 -2.96 33.11
N ARG A 333 2.32 -3.12 32.71
CA ARG A 333 1.89 -3.37 31.31
C ARG A 333 2.58 -2.48 30.27
N GLY A 334 2.68 -1.18 30.53
CA GLY A 334 3.30 -0.24 29.60
C GLY A 334 4.82 -0.39 29.47
N LYS A 335 5.51 -0.76 30.55
CA LYS A 335 6.96 -1.04 30.53
C LYS A 335 7.24 -2.33 29.76
N ILE A 336 6.46 -3.38 30.03
CA ILE A 336 6.55 -4.68 29.35
C ILE A 336 6.26 -4.53 27.86
N ALA A 337 5.16 -3.86 27.49
CA ALA A 337 4.81 -3.63 26.08
C ALA A 337 5.91 -2.88 25.31
N ARG A 338 6.55 -1.89 25.94
CA ARG A 338 7.68 -1.17 25.33
C ARG A 338 8.91 -2.07 25.13
N ALA A 339 9.24 -2.89 26.14
CA ALA A 339 10.36 -3.83 26.04
C ALA A 339 10.14 -4.85 24.91
N ILE A 340 8.95 -5.46 24.87
CA ILE A 340 8.55 -6.40 23.81
C ILE A 340 8.59 -5.72 22.45
N ALA A 341 7.95 -4.56 22.27
CA ALA A 341 7.93 -3.86 20.98
C ALA A 341 9.34 -3.52 20.45
N SER A 342 10.27 -3.18 21.36
CA SER A 342 11.65 -2.88 20.99
C SER A 342 12.39 -4.12 20.46
N LYS A 343 12.14 -5.29 21.06
CA LYS A 343 12.76 -6.56 20.62
C LYS A 343 12.08 -7.12 19.37
N VAL A 344 10.76 -7.00 19.26
CA VAL A 344 10.00 -7.36 18.06
C VAL A 344 10.45 -6.54 16.85
N ALA A 345 10.76 -5.24 17.01
CA ALA A 345 11.29 -4.42 15.92
C ALA A 345 12.64 -4.93 15.38
N ILE A 346 13.48 -5.51 16.25
CA ILE A 346 14.77 -6.10 15.87
C ILE A 346 14.54 -7.47 15.24
N ALA A 347 13.73 -8.31 15.88
CA ALA A 347 13.37 -9.64 15.37
C ALA A 347 12.76 -9.57 13.97
N ALA A 348 11.81 -8.67 13.72
CA ALA A 348 11.20 -8.49 12.42
C ALA A 348 12.21 -8.09 11.33
N ARG A 349 13.26 -7.34 11.67
CA ARG A 349 14.34 -6.99 10.73
C ARG A 349 15.25 -8.18 10.44
N ILE A 350 15.53 -9.01 11.44
CA ILE A 350 16.34 -10.22 11.26
C ILE A 350 15.57 -11.21 10.38
N ASP A 351 14.32 -11.49 10.74
CA ASP A 351 13.43 -12.38 9.97
C ASP A 351 13.30 -11.93 8.51
N TYR A 352 13.19 -10.61 8.26
CA TYR A 352 13.01 -10.08 6.91
C TYR A 352 14.30 -9.95 6.09
N TYR A 353 15.40 -9.44 6.66
CA TYR A 353 16.60 -9.12 5.89
C TYR A 353 17.66 -10.20 5.89
N ARG A 354 17.75 -11.01 6.95
CA ARG A 354 18.78 -12.04 7.05
C ARG A 354 18.30 -13.41 6.59
N HIS A 355 17.00 -13.69 6.71
CA HIS A 355 16.42 -15.02 6.45
C HIS A 355 17.17 -16.14 7.20
N GLU A 356 17.78 -15.80 8.34
CA GLU A 356 18.52 -16.71 9.21
C GLU A 356 17.59 -17.37 10.24
N GLY A 357 18.06 -18.44 10.87
CA GLY A 357 17.34 -19.13 11.95
C GLY A 357 17.13 -18.27 13.21
N LYS A 358 16.67 -18.91 14.28
CA LYS A 358 16.40 -18.25 15.56
C LYS A 358 17.67 -17.64 16.17
N ASP A 359 17.58 -16.38 16.60
CA ASP A 359 18.60 -15.68 17.38
C ASP A 359 18.22 -15.66 18.87
N ALA A 360 18.81 -16.58 19.62
CA ALA A 360 18.56 -16.75 21.05
C ALA A 360 18.95 -15.51 21.88
N ALA A 361 19.88 -14.67 21.40
CA ALA A 361 20.36 -13.51 22.16
C ALA A 361 19.27 -12.42 22.31
N ILE A 362 18.29 -12.37 21.41
CA ILE A 362 17.20 -11.39 21.48
C ILE A 362 16.24 -11.77 22.61
N THR A 363 15.90 -13.06 22.69
CA THR A 363 15.02 -13.61 23.72
C THR A 363 15.65 -13.49 25.10
N GLU A 364 16.94 -13.81 25.23
CA GLU A 364 17.68 -13.63 26.49
C GLU A 364 17.64 -12.18 26.97
N LYS A 365 17.96 -11.22 26.09
CA LYS A 365 17.90 -9.79 26.41
C LYS A 365 16.49 -9.30 26.75
N LEU A 366 15.45 -9.89 26.18
CA LEU A 366 14.07 -9.58 26.55
C LEU A 366 13.79 -10.08 27.98
N ASN A 367 14.14 -11.33 28.27
CA ASN A 367 13.91 -11.96 29.57
C ASN A 367 14.61 -11.21 30.70
N THR A 368 15.89 -10.84 30.54
CA THR A 368 16.61 -9.99 31.50
C THR A 368 15.83 -8.70 31.80
N ARG A 369 15.37 -8.02 30.75
CA ARG A 369 14.62 -6.75 30.90
C ARG A 369 13.25 -6.96 31.55
N LEU A 370 12.61 -8.10 31.33
CA LEU A 370 11.32 -8.42 31.96
C LEU A 370 11.48 -8.71 33.44
N GLU A 371 12.53 -9.41 33.85
CA GLU A 371 12.85 -9.62 35.26
C GLU A 371 13.14 -8.30 35.98
N GLU A 372 13.94 -7.41 35.40
CA GLU A 372 14.14 -6.05 35.95
C GLU A 372 12.82 -5.27 36.16
N ILE A 373 11.84 -5.46 35.26
CA ILE A 373 10.53 -4.80 35.38
C ILE A 373 9.69 -5.44 36.50
N ARG A 374 9.77 -6.76 36.66
CA ARG A 374 9.10 -7.51 37.74
C ARG A 374 9.69 -7.16 39.10
N GLU A 375 11.01 -7.10 39.20
CA GLU A 375 11.80 -6.71 40.38
C GLU A 375 11.74 -5.22 40.70
N SER A 376 11.16 -4.38 39.83
CA SER A 376 10.84 -2.99 40.17
C SER A 376 9.65 -2.94 41.14
N THR A 377 9.87 -3.44 42.37
CA THR A 377 8.94 -3.78 43.46
C THR A 377 8.37 -2.54 44.18
N ARG A 378 7.99 -1.48 43.47
CA ARG A 378 7.25 -0.36 44.10
C ARG A 378 6.06 0.04 43.25
N SER A 379 4.88 -0.40 43.70
CA SER A 379 3.61 0.16 43.24
C SER A 379 3.65 1.69 43.39
N PRO A 380 3.38 2.46 42.32
CA PRO A 380 3.28 3.92 42.41
C PRO A 380 2.23 4.41 43.42
N PHE A 381 1.29 3.54 43.83
CA PHE A 381 0.26 3.85 44.81
C PHE A 381 0.81 4.14 46.22
N LEU A 382 1.94 3.54 46.59
CA LEU A 382 2.60 3.84 47.89
C LEU A 382 3.31 5.20 47.89
N LYS A 383 3.61 5.80 46.73
CA LYS A 383 4.22 7.13 46.64
C LYS A 383 3.23 8.29 46.75
N ARG A 384 1.94 8.07 46.49
CA ARG A 384 0.92 9.13 46.60
C ARG A 384 0.53 9.40 48.06
N SER A 385 0.34 8.34 48.85
CA SER A 385 0.08 8.45 50.29
C SER A 385 1.23 9.12 51.07
N ALA A 386 2.48 8.92 50.66
CA ALA A 386 3.64 9.54 51.32
C ALA A 386 3.95 10.99 50.86
N ARG A 387 3.32 11.48 49.77
CA ARG A 387 3.47 12.87 49.30
C ARG A 387 2.34 13.78 49.79
N GLU A 388 1.18 13.22 50.13
CA GLU A 388 0.06 13.98 50.68
C GLU A 388 0.24 14.27 52.20
N SER A 389 1.19 13.63 52.88
CA SER A 389 1.48 13.88 54.30
C SER A 389 2.54 14.96 54.56
N THR A 390 3.07 15.64 53.54
CA THR A 390 4.13 16.67 53.70
C THR A 390 3.84 18.00 53.00
N SER A 391 2.59 18.27 52.60
CA SER A 391 2.20 19.61 52.14
C SER A 391 0.82 20.03 52.66
N SER A 392 0.73 20.30 53.95
CA SER A 392 -0.42 21.00 54.53
C SER A 392 0.03 22.10 55.49
N THR A 393 0.64 23.15 54.96
CA THR A 393 0.62 24.47 55.63
C THR A 393 0.95 25.58 54.63
N SER A 394 -0.08 26.20 54.06
CA SER A 394 -0.36 27.64 54.21
C SER A 394 -1.50 28.02 53.25
N ALA A 395 -2.55 28.56 53.85
CA ALA A 395 -3.68 29.16 53.17
C ALA A 395 -3.43 30.66 53.01
N ALA A 396 -3.91 31.25 51.92
CA ALA A 396 -4.44 32.61 51.91
C ALA A 396 -5.43 32.79 50.73
N LYS A 397 -6.69 33.08 51.11
CA LYS A 397 -7.79 33.61 50.28
C LYS A 397 -7.44 35.01 49.76
N VAL A 398 -8.04 35.43 48.63
CA VAL A 398 -8.90 36.64 48.54
C VAL A 398 -9.96 36.42 47.44
N GLU A 399 -11.22 36.71 47.77
CA GLU A 399 -12.38 36.83 46.88
C GLU A 399 -12.51 38.25 46.32
N GLY A 400 -13.12 38.36 45.13
CA GLY A 400 -14.06 39.45 44.77
C GLY A 400 -13.55 40.54 43.81
N ALA A 401 -14.18 40.63 42.62
CA ALA A 401 -14.92 41.82 42.16
C ALA A 401 -15.49 41.67 40.73
N ASP A 402 -16.77 42.02 40.65
CA ASP A 402 -17.75 42.20 39.58
C ASP A 402 -17.41 42.73 38.17
N LEU A 403 -18.33 42.35 37.25
CA LEU A 403 -19.00 43.11 36.16
C LEU A 403 -18.17 43.95 35.17
N VAL A 404 -18.28 43.62 33.86
CA VAL A 404 -18.98 44.45 32.85
C VAL A 404 -19.45 43.53 31.70
N ALA A 405 -20.72 43.65 31.34
CA ALA A 405 -21.32 43.15 30.10
C ALA A 405 -21.37 44.25 29.03
N GLY A 406 -21.23 43.89 27.75
CA GLY A 406 -21.88 44.60 26.64
C GLY A 406 -20.98 45.12 25.51
N ALA A 407 -21.56 45.06 24.30
CA ALA A 407 -21.13 45.55 22.97
C ALA A 407 -20.25 44.59 22.15
N GLY A 408 -20.59 44.17 20.94
CA GLY A 408 -21.76 44.46 20.10
C GLY A 408 -21.80 43.53 18.89
N LEU A 409 -23.01 43.16 18.48
CA LEU A 409 -23.37 42.65 17.17
C LEU A 409 -23.59 43.85 16.24
N ALA A 410 -22.95 43.87 15.06
CA ALA A 410 -23.44 44.41 13.78
C ALA A 410 -22.28 44.68 12.81
N ALA A 411 -22.57 44.48 11.51
CA ALA A 411 -21.73 44.56 10.31
C ALA A 411 -20.96 43.26 10.01
N GLU A 412 -21.17 42.56 8.89
CA GLU A 412 -21.46 43.05 7.54
C GLU A 412 -22.49 42.16 6.80
N ASP A 413 -23.77 42.50 6.93
CA ASP A 413 -24.74 42.35 5.84
C ASP A 413 -24.59 43.58 4.93
N ALA A 414 -23.67 43.53 3.97
CA ALA A 414 -23.53 44.56 2.94
C ALA A 414 -22.72 44.11 1.70
N ILE A 415 -22.95 42.90 1.17
CA ILE A 415 -22.55 42.56 -0.22
C ILE A 415 -23.63 41.69 -0.86
N GLU A 416 -24.84 42.24 -0.97
CA GLU A 416 -25.93 41.67 -1.76
C GLU A 416 -26.49 42.74 -2.71
N ALA A 417 -25.61 43.32 -3.54
CA ALA A 417 -25.97 44.19 -4.66
C ALA A 417 -24.88 44.22 -5.76
N ALA A 418 -24.16 43.11 -5.95
CA ALA A 418 -23.16 42.96 -7.02
C ALA A 418 -23.14 41.54 -7.64
N THR A 419 -24.21 40.77 -7.48
CA THR A 419 -24.25 39.33 -7.81
C THR A 419 -24.90 39.00 -9.16
N GLY A 420 -25.36 39.99 -9.94
CA GLY A 420 -25.85 39.77 -11.31
C GLY A 420 -24.74 39.67 -12.36
N ASP A 421 -23.65 40.44 -12.18
CA ASP A 421 -22.64 40.65 -13.24
C ASP A 421 -21.38 39.78 -13.06
N LEU A 422 -21.12 39.30 -11.83
CA LEU A 422 -20.04 38.37 -11.50
C LEU A 422 -20.33 36.92 -11.92
N ALA A 423 -21.59 36.48 -11.93
CA ALA A 423 -21.98 35.14 -12.38
C ALA A 423 -21.87 35.00 -13.91
N ALA A 424 -22.21 36.04 -14.65
CA ALA A 424 -22.04 36.10 -16.10
C ALA A 424 -20.54 36.20 -16.49
N ARG A 425 -19.74 37.01 -15.76
CA ARG A 425 -18.27 37.06 -15.96
C ARG A 425 -17.57 35.77 -15.55
N ALA A 426 -17.95 35.12 -14.45
CA ALA A 426 -17.41 33.82 -14.05
C ALA A 426 -17.85 32.68 -14.99
N GLY A 427 -19.05 32.75 -15.57
CA GLY A 427 -19.55 31.84 -16.60
C GLY A 427 -18.79 32.02 -17.93
N ALA A 428 -18.60 33.26 -18.37
CA ALA A 428 -17.84 33.60 -19.56
C ALA A 428 -16.33 33.27 -19.42
N ASP A 429 -15.71 33.58 -18.28
CA ASP A 429 -14.31 33.18 -17.99
C ASP A 429 -14.17 31.66 -17.87
N ARG A 430 -15.19 30.95 -17.35
CA ARG A 430 -15.21 29.48 -17.37
C ARG A 430 -15.27 28.93 -18.78
N GLU A 431 -16.22 29.39 -19.60
CA GLU A 431 -16.35 28.94 -20.99
C GLU A 431 -15.07 29.23 -21.79
N ARG A 432 -14.43 30.38 -21.57
CA ARG A 432 -13.15 30.75 -22.20
C ARG A 432 -11.99 29.86 -21.76
N THR A 433 -11.93 29.51 -20.47
CA THR A 433 -10.90 28.62 -19.92
C THR A 433 -11.12 27.17 -20.36
N GLU A 434 -12.38 26.73 -20.44
CA GLU A 434 -12.77 25.40 -20.93
C GLU A 434 -12.49 25.23 -22.42
N SER A 435 -12.76 26.24 -23.26
CA SER A 435 -12.40 26.22 -24.68
C SER A 435 -10.88 26.26 -24.88
N ALA A 436 -10.12 26.90 -23.98
CA ALA A 436 -8.65 26.88 -24.01
C ALA A 436 -8.05 25.54 -23.56
N LEU A 437 -8.86 24.67 -22.92
CA LEU A 437 -8.49 23.31 -22.52
C LEU A 437 -8.92 22.24 -23.54
N GLU A 438 -9.82 22.59 -24.48
CA GLU A 438 -10.14 21.71 -25.61
C GLU A 438 -8.89 21.50 -26.47
N ASN A 439 -8.66 20.24 -26.82
CA ASN A 439 -7.63 19.84 -27.76
C ASN A 439 -8.08 18.55 -28.46
N ASP A 440 -7.28 18.06 -29.41
CA ASP A 440 -7.61 16.86 -30.18
C ASP A 440 -7.96 15.62 -29.33
N GLY A 441 -7.54 15.59 -28.06
CA GLY A 441 -7.80 14.50 -27.11
C GLY A 441 -8.87 14.77 -26.04
N ILE A 442 -9.38 15.99 -25.91
CA ILE A 442 -10.36 16.40 -24.88
C ILE A 442 -11.50 17.19 -25.53
N LYS A 443 -12.73 16.70 -25.35
CA LYS A 443 -13.96 17.40 -25.76
C LYS A 443 -14.89 17.60 -24.57
N TRP A 444 -15.68 18.68 -24.61
CA TRP A 444 -16.79 18.85 -23.69
C TRP A 444 -18.09 18.35 -24.33
N ILE A 445 -18.74 17.37 -23.71
CA ILE A 445 -19.94 16.71 -24.22
C ILE A 445 -21.11 16.95 -23.27
N TYR A 446 -22.27 17.33 -23.84
CA TYR A 446 -23.50 17.48 -23.07
C TYR A 446 -24.24 16.14 -22.95
N VAL A 447 -24.57 15.75 -21.72
CA VAL A 447 -25.34 14.55 -21.42
C VAL A 447 -26.42 14.93 -20.42
N ALA A 448 -27.69 14.71 -20.78
CA ALA A 448 -28.84 15.07 -19.94
C ALA A 448 -28.84 16.54 -19.46
N GLY A 449 -28.35 17.47 -20.30
CA GLY A 449 -28.27 18.90 -19.98
C GLY A 449 -27.03 19.31 -19.19
N GLU A 450 -26.24 18.36 -18.69
CA GLU A 450 -24.96 18.64 -18.01
C GLU A 450 -23.79 18.52 -18.97
N LYS A 451 -22.87 19.49 -18.93
CA LYS A 451 -21.64 19.50 -19.72
C LYS A 451 -20.57 18.69 -18.99
N HIS A 452 -19.96 17.70 -19.63
CA HIS A 452 -18.90 16.84 -19.08
C HIS A 452 -17.63 16.91 -19.92
N ALA A 453 -16.46 16.85 -19.28
CA ALA A 453 -15.22 16.59 -20.00
C ALA A 453 -15.24 15.13 -20.48
N ALA A 454 -14.70 14.87 -21.67
CA ALA A 454 -14.62 13.54 -22.25
C ALA A 454 -13.35 13.37 -23.06
N THR A 455 -12.81 12.16 -23.09
CA THR A 455 -11.63 11.80 -23.91
C THR A 455 -12.01 10.83 -25.00
N LEU A 456 -11.31 10.88 -26.13
CA LEU A 456 -11.52 9.94 -27.24
C LEU A 456 -11.17 8.51 -26.80
N ASN A 457 -12.09 7.56 -26.92
CA ASN A 457 -11.83 6.19 -26.52
C ASN A 457 -10.89 5.48 -27.52
N LEU A 458 -9.61 5.31 -27.14
CA LEU A 458 -8.66 4.55 -27.97
C LEU A 458 -8.97 3.04 -28.05
N VAL A 459 -9.84 2.53 -27.18
CA VAL A 459 -10.28 1.13 -27.18
C VAL A 459 -11.81 1.10 -27.23
N PRO A 460 -12.42 1.31 -28.41
CA PRO A 460 -13.88 1.39 -28.54
C PRO A 460 -14.61 0.22 -27.89
N GLY A 461 -15.73 0.51 -27.21
CA GLY A 461 -16.54 -0.44 -26.45
C GLY A 461 -15.97 -0.79 -25.06
N ASN A 462 -14.75 -0.39 -24.73
CA ASN A 462 -14.13 -0.68 -23.43
C ASN A 462 -14.15 0.54 -22.50
N SER A 463 -14.91 0.44 -21.41
CA SER A 463 -14.73 1.28 -20.22
C SER A 463 -13.68 0.68 -19.26
N VAL A 464 -12.94 1.51 -18.53
CA VAL A 464 -11.96 1.04 -17.53
C VAL A 464 -12.57 0.95 -16.13
N TYR A 465 -13.44 1.89 -15.75
CA TYR A 465 -14.01 1.98 -14.41
C TYR A 465 -15.52 2.31 -14.41
N GLY A 466 -16.20 1.93 -15.49
CA GLY A 466 -17.64 2.12 -15.67
C GLY A 466 -18.03 3.53 -16.09
N GLU A 467 -17.09 4.30 -16.66
CA GLU A 467 -17.40 5.58 -17.26
C GLU A 467 -18.39 5.44 -18.42
N LYS A 468 -19.30 6.42 -18.54
CA LYS A 468 -20.30 6.42 -19.60
C LYS A 468 -19.63 6.65 -20.96
N LEU A 469 -19.91 5.76 -21.91
CA LEU A 469 -19.47 5.87 -23.29
C LEU A 469 -20.51 6.65 -24.10
N VAL A 470 -20.06 7.61 -24.89
CA VAL A 470 -20.91 8.45 -25.74
C VAL A 470 -20.36 8.42 -27.15
N LYS A 471 -21.22 8.17 -28.14
CA LYS A 471 -20.83 8.26 -29.55
C LYS A 471 -21.22 9.62 -30.10
N GLN A 472 -20.27 10.32 -30.71
CA GLN A 472 -20.48 11.63 -31.32
C GLN A 472 -19.57 11.76 -32.54
N ASP A 473 -20.12 12.24 -33.65
CA ASP A 473 -19.39 12.45 -34.92
C ASP A 473 -18.65 11.20 -35.44
N GLY A 474 -19.17 10.01 -35.15
CA GLY A 474 -18.57 8.72 -35.56
C GLY A 474 -17.52 8.18 -34.60
N ASP A 475 -17.02 9.00 -33.68
CA ASP A 475 -16.08 8.62 -32.63
C ASP A 475 -16.79 8.21 -31.34
N GLU A 476 -16.13 7.38 -30.53
CA GLU A 476 -16.58 7.05 -29.19
C GLU A 476 -15.76 7.80 -28.14
N TYR A 477 -16.42 8.47 -27.21
CA TYR A 477 -15.84 9.25 -26.13
C TYR A 477 -16.17 8.65 -24.78
N ARG A 478 -15.26 8.83 -23.84
CA ARG A 478 -15.39 8.40 -22.44
C ARG A 478 -15.58 9.63 -21.55
N LEU A 479 -16.71 9.71 -20.85
CA LEU A 479 -16.92 10.80 -19.90
C LEU A 479 -15.90 10.73 -18.77
N TRP A 480 -15.35 11.88 -18.40
CA TRP A 480 -14.32 11.99 -17.38
C TRP A 480 -14.86 12.68 -16.13
N ASP A 481 -14.97 11.90 -15.06
CA ASP A 481 -15.56 12.33 -13.80
C ASP A 481 -14.56 13.12 -12.94
N PRO A 482 -14.82 14.42 -12.64
CA PRO A 482 -13.95 15.24 -11.80
C PRO A 482 -13.88 14.77 -10.34
N TYR A 483 -14.87 14.02 -9.83
CA TYR A 483 -14.83 13.45 -8.47
C TYR A 483 -13.98 12.18 -8.38
N ARG A 484 -13.62 11.58 -9.52
CA ARG A 484 -12.76 10.39 -9.59
C ARG A 484 -11.35 10.70 -10.08
N SER A 485 -11.13 11.88 -10.68
CA SER A 485 -9.83 12.28 -11.21
C SER A 485 -9.49 13.71 -10.82
N LYS A 486 -8.40 13.87 -10.06
CA LYS A 486 -7.88 15.18 -9.65
C LYS A 486 -7.52 16.07 -10.84
N LEU A 487 -7.08 15.49 -11.96
CA LEU A 487 -6.81 16.24 -13.19
C LEU A 487 -8.10 16.77 -13.84
N ALA A 488 -9.15 15.96 -13.93
CA ALA A 488 -10.46 16.44 -14.38
C ALA A 488 -11.04 17.49 -13.43
N GLY A 489 -10.87 17.31 -12.11
CA GLY A 489 -11.21 18.31 -11.09
C GLY A 489 -10.46 19.62 -11.31
N ALA A 490 -9.15 19.57 -11.58
CA ALA A 490 -8.34 20.75 -11.88
C ALA A 490 -8.82 21.47 -13.16
N MET A 491 -9.16 20.73 -14.21
CA MET A 491 -9.76 21.30 -15.44
C MET A 491 -11.06 22.05 -15.14
N ARG A 492 -11.97 21.47 -14.34
CA ARG A 492 -13.22 22.11 -13.89
C ARG A 492 -13.02 23.34 -13.01
N LYS A 493 -11.85 23.45 -12.37
CA LYS A 493 -11.43 24.57 -11.52
C LYS A 493 -10.61 25.62 -12.28
N GLY A 494 -10.45 25.46 -13.60
CA GLY A 494 -9.79 26.45 -14.47
C GLY A 494 -8.28 26.28 -14.57
N LEU A 495 -7.81 25.04 -14.75
CA LEU A 495 -6.41 24.77 -15.14
C LEU A 495 -6.03 25.64 -16.36
N LYS A 496 -4.98 26.45 -16.23
CA LYS A 496 -4.51 27.37 -17.27
C LYS A 496 -3.72 26.59 -18.32
N GLY A 497 -4.46 25.98 -19.24
CA GLY A 497 -3.91 25.23 -20.38
C GLY A 497 -3.57 23.77 -20.04
N MET A 498 -3.88 22.88 -20.98
CA MET A 498 -3.62 21.45 -20.82
C MET A 498 -2.22 21.12 -21.37
N PRO A 499 -1.26 20.68 -20.52
CA PRO A 499 0.08 20.36 -20.98
C PRO A 499 0.15 18.99 -21.68
N ILE A 500 -0.83 18.12 -21.43
CA ILE A 500 -0.94 16.79 -22.04
C ILE A 500 -1.78 16.92 -23.32
N LYS A 501 -1.13 16.69 -24.46
CA LYS A 501 -1.70 16.79 -25.81
C LYS A 501 -1.35 15.55 -26.64
N HIS A 502 -1.93 15.43 -27.83
CA HIS A 502 -1.56 14.37 -28.76
C HIS A 502 -0.04 14.35 -29.01
N GLY A 503 0.58 13.16 -28.95
CA GLY A 503 2.03 12.96 -29.09
C GLY A 503 2.87 13.20 -27.82
N THR A 504 2.28 13.68 -26.73
CA THR A 504 3.01 13.97 -25.48
C THR A 504 3.56 12.68 -24.85
N LYS A 505 4.80 12.74 -24.36
CA LYS A 505 5.39 11.71 -23.48
C LYS A 505 5.15 12.10 -22.02
N VAL A 506 4.48 11.24 -21.26
CA VAL A 506 4.09 11.50 -19.87
C VAL A 506 4.74 10.48 -18.95
N LEU A 507 5.41 10.95 -17.89
CA LEU A 507 5.75 10.14 -16.73
C LEU A 507 4.66 10.34 -15.66
N TYR A 508 3.90 9.29 -15.39
CA TYR A 508 2.81 9.31 -14.43
C TYR A 508 3.23 8.61 -13.14
N LEU A 509 3.33 9.36 -12.03
CA LEU A 509 3.72 8.83 -10.72
C LEU A 509 2.47 8.62 -9.86
N GLY A 510 2.27 7.38 -9.39
CA GLY A 510 1.09 6.99 -8.62
C GLY A 510 -0.07 6.56 -9.52
N ALA A 511 0.21 5.72 -10.52
CA ALA A 511 -0.75 5.27 -11.52
C ALA A 511 -1.99 4.56 -10.93
N SER A 512 -1.85 3.95 -9.75
CA SER A 512 -2.90 3.18 -9.10
C SER A 512 -3.49 2.15 -10.06
N THR A 513 -4.81 1.96 -10.08
CA THR A 513 -5.50 1.03 -10.97
C THR A 513 -5.59 1.51 -12.43
N GLY A 514 -5.13 2.74 -12.70
CA GLY A 514 -5.03 3.28 -14.06
C GLY A 514 -6.23 4.08 -14.57
N THR A 515 -7.18 4.46 -13.71
CA THR A 515 -8.35 5.31 -14.05
C THR A 515 -7.95 6.56 -14.85
N THR A 516 -7.19 7.47 -14.23
CA THR A 516 -6.72 8.70 -14.88
C THR A 516 -5.69 8.41 -15.97
N VAL A 517 -4.81 7.43 -15.76
CA VAL A 517 -3.80 7.00 -16.76
C VAL A 517 -4.47 6.63 -18.09
N SER A 518 -5.63 5.98 -18.04
CA SER A 518 -6.37 5.62 -19.25
C SER A 518 -6.87 6.85 -20.02
N HIS A 519 -7.33 7.90 -19.35
CA HIS A 519 -7.72 9.15 -20.00
C HIS A 519 -6.50 9.91 -20.52
N VAL A 520 -5.41 9.95 -19.77
CA VAL A 520 -4.13 10.52 -20.24
C VAL A 520 -3.66 9.80 -21.51
N SER A 521 -3.76 8.46 -21.52
CA SER A 521 -3.46 7.63 -22.68
C SER A 521 -4.34 7.99 -23.89
N ASP A 522 -5.64 8.19 -23.68
CA ASP A 522 -6.54 8.67 -24.74
C ASP A 522 -6.08 10.02 -25.32
N ILE A 523 -5.72 10.96 -24.46
CA ILE A 523 -5.34 12.33 -24.85
C ILE A 523 -4.02 12.36 -25.63
N VAL A 524 -3.03 11.57 -25.20
CA VAL A 524 -1.74 11.53 -25.89
C VAL A 524 -1.78 10.76 -27.21
N GLY A 525 -2.80 9.91 -27.40
CA GLY A 525 -2.96 9.12 -28.62
C GLY A 525 -1.84 8.10 -28.85
N ASN A 526 -1.90 7.39 -29.99
CA ASN A 526 -0.90 6.38 -30.35
C ASN A 526 0.48 6.96 -30.71
N ALA A 527 0.57 8.28 -30.95
CA ALA A 527 1.83 8.96 -31.18
C ALA A 527 2.57 9.31 -29.87
N GLY A 528 1.85 9.39 -28.74
CA GLY A 528 2.42 9.65 -27.42
C GLY A 528 2.67 8.38 -26.62
N ILE A 529 3.17 8.54 -25.40
CA ILE A 529 3.42 7.42 -24.48
C ILE A 529 3.19 7.84 -23.04
N VAL A 530 2.68 6.93 -22.22
CA VAL A 530 2.49 7.11 -20.79
C VAL A 530 3.29 6.04 -20.05
N PHE A 531 4.32 6.46 -19.33
CA PHE A 531 5.05 5.62 -18.39
C PHE A 531 4.34 5.68 -17.03
N ALA A 532 3.66 4.60 -16.66
CA ALA A 532 2.77 4.56 -15.51
C ALA A 532 3.45 3.86 -14.32
N VAL A 533 3.95 4.64 -13.36
CA VAL A 533 4.69 4.16 -12.19
C VAL A 533 3.73 3.82 -11.05
N GLU A 534 3.76 2.58 -10.59
CA GLU A 534 2.98 2.09 -9.45
C GLU A 534 3.81 1.10 -8.61
N PRO A 535 4.12 1.39 -7.34
CA PRO A 535 4.91 0.47 -6.51
C PRO A 535 4.11 -0.73 -5.99
N ALA A 536 2.78 -0.64 -5.86
CA ALA A 536 1.99 -1.66 -5.22
C ALA A 536 1.58 -2.77 -6.21
N PRO A 537 2.10 -4.01 -6.08
CA PRO A 537 1.83 -5.08 -7.05
C PRO A 537 0.34 -5.41 -7.19
N ARG A 538 -0.41 -5.42 -6.07
CA ARG A 538 -1.84 -5.69 -6.07
C ARG A 538 -2.62 -4.69 -6.92
N VAL A 539 -2.27 -3.41 -6.82
CA VAL A 539 -2.95 -2.33 -7.53
C VAL A 539 -2.53 -2.31 -9.00
N ALA A 540 -1.23 -2.49 -9.24
CA ALA A 540 -0.68 -2.56 -10.59
C ALA A 540 -1.22 -3.74 -11.41
N ARG A 541 -1.69 -4.82 -10.77
CA ARG A 541 -2.40 -5.89 -11.47
C ARG A 541 -3.56 -5.35 -12.31
N GLU A 542 -4.40 -4.50 -11.72
CA GLU A 542 -5.53 -3.88 -12.42
C GLU A 542 -5.07 -2.91 -13.51
N LEU A 543 -4.00 -2.13 -13.24
CA LEU A 543 -3.37 -1.27 -14.25
C LEU A 543 -2.92 -2.08 -15.47
N ILE A 544 -2.30 -3.24 -15.25
CA ILE A 544 -1.82 -4.13 -16.31
C ILE A 544 -3.00 -4.73 -17.07
N GLU A 545 -3.94 -5.36 -16.36
CA GLU A 545 -5.08 -6.09 -16.95
C GLU A 545 -6.05 -5.15 -17.69
N ASN A 546 -6.39 -4.00 -17.10
CA ASN A 546 -7.45 -3.13 -17.61
C ASN A 546 -6.96 -2.01 -18.53
N VAL A 547 -5.68 -1.60 -18.40
CA VAL A 547 -5.16 -0.44 -19.12
C VAL A 547 -3.98 -0.81 -20.02
N ALA A 548 -2.86 -1.22 -19.44
CA ALA A 548 -1.63 -1.42 -20.19
C ALA A 548 -1.75 -2.56 -21.20
N SER A 549 -2.43 -3.67 -20.91
CA SER A 549 -2.61 -4.78 -21.87
C SER A 549 -3.43 -4.36 -23.11
N LYS A 550 -4.38 -3.43 -22.95
CA LYS A 550 -5.33 -3.01 -23.99
C LYS A 550 -4.85 -1.81 -24.81
N ARG A 551 -3.91 -1.01 -24.27
CA ARG A 551 -3.43 0.24 -24.88
C ARG A 551 -1.96 0.16 -25.25
N LYS A 552 -1.63 0.41 -26.52
CA LYS A 552 -0.26 0.31 -27.06
C LYS A 552 0.67 1.43 -26.58
N ASN A 553 0.11 2.53 -26.11
CA ASN A 553 0.84 3.72 -25.66
C ASN A 553 1.00 3.81 -24.13
N VAL A 554 0.69 2.74 -23.38
CA VAL A 554 0.89 2.70 -21.91
C VAL A 554 1.94 1.66 -21.56
N VAL A 555 2.95 2.07 -20.80
CA VAL A 555 4.04 1.24 -20.30
C VAL A 555 3.96 1.18 -18.77
N PRO A 556 3.61 0.03 -18.16
CA PRO A 556 3.55 -0.09 -16.72
C PRO A 556 4.97 -0.22 -16.14
N VAL A 557 5.23 0.51 -15.06
CA VAL A 557 6.53 0.52 -14.35
C VAL A 557 6.27 0.19 -12.89
N LEU A 558 6.45 -1.08 -12.52
CA LEU A 558 6.21 -1.55 -11.16
C LEU A 558 7.38 -1.23 -10.22
N GLU A 559 7.60 0.05 -9.93
CA GLU A 559 8.72 0.57 -9.12
C GLU A 559 8.29 1.63 -8.10
N ASP A 560 9.15 1.86 -7.10
CA ASP A 560 8.98 2.96 -6.14
C ASP A 560 9.39 4.28 -6.74
N ALA A 561 8.50 5.28 -6.65
CA ALA A 561 8.74 6.61 -7.17
C ALA A 561 10.00 7.29 -6.59
N ARG A 562 10.45 6.86 -5.39
CA ARG A 562 11.69 7.32 -4.76
C ARG A 562 12.97 6.88 -5.46
N ARG A 563 12.89 5.92 -6.38
CA ARG A 563 14.05 5.28 -7.03
C ARG A 563 13.95 5.40 -8.56
N PRO A 564 13.98 6.62 -9.13
CA PRO A 564 13.86 6.81 -10.58
C PRO A 564 14.90 6.03 -11.39
N GLN A 565 16.12 5.84 -10.87
CA GLN A 565 17.16 5.02 -11.49
C GLN A 565 16.77 3.55 -11.72
N SER A 566 15.72 3.06 -11.04
CA SER A 566 15.22 1.70 -11.21
C SER A 566 14.22 1.56 -12.37
N TYR A 567 13.83 2.64 -13.04
CA TYR A 567 12.84 2.61 -14.13
C TYR A 567 13.42 2.13 -15.45
N PHE A 568 13.71 0.83 -15.53
CA PHE A 568 14.29 0.21 -16.73
C PHE A 568 13.45 0.47 -17.99
N SER A 569 12.11 0.41 -17.92
CA SER A 569 11.24 0.61 -19.09
C SER A 569 11.07 2.06 -19.57
N VAL A 570 11.56 3.06 -18.82
CA VAL A 570 11.42 4.47 -19.19
C VAL A 570 12.57 4.88 -20.09
N PHE A 571 12.27 5.37 -21.29
CA PHE A 571 13.29 5.81 -22.25
C PHE A 571 12.99 7.21 -22.77
N GLY A 572 14.06 7.93 -23.11
CA GLY A 572 14.02 9.34 -23.49
C GLY A 572 13.67 10.28 -22.34
N LYS A 573 13.64 11.59 -22.65
CA LYS A 573 13.04 12.60 -21.79
C LYS A 573 11.52 12.67 -22.04
N VAL A 574 10.78 13.08 -21.02
CA VAL A 574 9.33 13.28 -21.07
C VAL A 574 8.98 14.76 -21.14
N ASP A 575 7.79 15.06 -21.69
CA ASP A 575 7.28 16.42 -21.80
C ASP A 575 6.54 16.85 -20.53
N VAL A 576 5.89 15.89 -19.87
CA VAL A 576 5.08 16.11 -18.68
C VAL A 576 5.37 15.07 -17.59
N VAL A 577 5.55 15.52 -16.36
CA VAL A 577 5.46 14.67 -15.17
C VAL A 577 4.14 14.95 -14.46
N TYR A 578 3.28 13.94 -14.33
CA TYR A 578 2.08 14.03 -13.50
C TYR A 578 2.29 13.23 -12.22
N CYS A 579 2.20 13.88 -11.06
CA CYS A 579 2.49 13.26 -9.76
C CYS A 579 1.23 13.27 -8.87
N ASP A 580 0.74 12.09 -8.53
CA ASP A 580 -0.41 11.87 -7.64
C ASP A 580 -0.13 10.76 -6.62
N ILE A 581 0.96 10.92 -5.88
CA ILE A 581 1.35 10.00 -4.81
C ILE A 581 0.82 10.47 -3.45
N ALA A 582 0.78 9.58 -2.46
CA ALA A 582 0.32 9.88 -1.10
C ALA A 582 1.45 9.66 -0.09
N GLN A 583 2.46 10.52 -0.15
CA GLN A 583 3.67 10.41 0.65
C GLN A 583 4.00 11.75 1.34
N PRO A 584 4.55 11.75 2.56
CA PRO A 584 4.93 12.99 3.24
C PRO A 584 5.99 13.80 2.47
N ASP A 585 6.88 13.11 1.76
CA ASP A 585 7.99 13.61 0.92
C ASP A 585 7.61 13.68 -0.58
N GLN A 586 6.32 13.82 -0.91
CA GLN A 586 5.84 13.73 -2.30
C GLN A 586 6.47 14.77 -3.24
N THR A 587 6.79 15.96 -2.75
CA THR A 587 7.37 17.04 -3.55
C THR A 587 8.82 16.73 -3.91
N GLU A 588 9.60 16.25 -2.94
CA GLU A 588 10.98 15.83 -3.13
C GLU A 588 11.06 14.65 -4.11
N ILE A 589 10.14 13.69 -4.01
CA ILE A 589 10.01 12.59 -4.97
C ILE A 589 9.76 13.13 -6.38
N ALA A 590 8.83 14.07 -6.53
CA ALA A 590 8.49 14.65 -7.83
C ALA A 590 9.68 15.40 -8.45
N ILE A 591 10.42 16.17 -7.65
CA ILE A 591 11.64 16.89 -8.09
C ILE A 591 12.68 15.91 -8.63
N THR A 592 13.02 14.86 -7.89
CA THR A 592 14.05 13.88 -8.31
C THR A 592 13.66 13.19 -9.62
N ASN A 593 12.38 12.86 -9.80
CA ASN A 593 11.88 12.28 -11.05
C ASN A 593 11.95 13.27 -12.22
N CYS A 594 11.64 14.55 -11.98
CA CYS A 594 11.75 15.58 -13.02
C CYS A 594 13.21 15.81 -13.43
N GLN A 595 14.13 15.88 -12.48
CA GLN A 595 15.56 16.01 -12.79
C GLN A 595 16.05 14.83 -13.65
N ALA A 596 15.60 13.62 -13.35
CA ALA A 596 15.94 12.43 -14.11
C ALA A 596 15.32 12.41 -15.53
N TYR A 597 14.05 12.77 -15.68
CA TYR A 597 13.29 12.48 -16.91
C TYR A 597 12.62 13.67 -17.59
N LEU A 598 12.31 14.77 -16.90
CA LEU A 598 11.63 15.92 -17.50
C LEU A 598 12.60 16.74 -18.35
N LYS A 599 12.18 17.12 -19.56
CA LYS A 599 12.96 18.02 -20.42
C LYS A 599 12.99 19.45 -19.84
N PRO A 600 14.04 20.25 -20.10
CA PRO A 600 14.00 21.69 -19.84
C PRO A 600 12.78 22.33 -20.52
N GLY A 601 12.05 23.17 -19.80
CA GLY A 601 10.78 23.75 -20.25
C GLY A 601 9.58 22.79 -20.22
N GLY A 602 9.76 21.54 -19.80
CA GLY A 602 8.68 20.59 -19.56
C GLY A 602 7.81 20.98 -18.37
N VAL A 603 6.61 20.37 -18.27
CA VAL A 603 5.62 20.73 -17.25
C VAL A 603 5.54 19.63 -16.18
N MET A 604 5.45 20.03 -14.91
CA MET A 604 5.06 19.15 -13.83
C MET A 604 3.69 19.57 -13.27
N LEU A 605 2.80 18.58 -13.14
CA LEU A 605 1.54 18.69 -12.42
C LEU A 605 1.66 17.89 -11.12
N LEU A 606 1.76 18.58 -9.99
CA LEU A 606 1.87 17.95 -8.67
C LEU A 606 0.55 18.07 -7.93
N VAL A 607 -0.07 16.93 -7.59
CA VAL A 607 -1.18 16.87 -6.64
C VAL A 607 -0.59 16.86 -5.23
N VAL A 608 -0.92 17.89 -4.44
CA VAL A 608 -0.54 17.99 -3.03
C VAL A 608 -1.69 17.46 -2.16
N LYS A 609 -1.47 16.26 -1.59
CA LYS A 609 -2.36 15.66 -0.59
C LYS A 609 -2.00 16.18 0.80
N THR A 610 -2.60 17.28 1.22
CA THR A 610 -2.11 18.04 2.39
C THR A 610 -2.08 17.21 3.66
N ARG A 611 -3.09 16.37 3.90
CA ARG A 611 -3.18 15.48 5.08
C ARG A 611 -2.15 14.35 5.10
N SER A 612 -1.54 14.01 3.96
CA SER A 612 -0.43 13.05 3.91
C SER A 612 0.90 13.70 4.30
N ILE A 613 1.01 15.03 4.22
CA ILE A 613 2.18 15.80 4.62
C ILE A 613 2.05 16.20 6.10
N ASP A 614 0.97 16.92 6.43
CA ASP A 614 0.73 17.44 7.77
C ASP A 614 -0.78 17.38 8.11
N VAL A 615 -1.11 16.64 9.16
CA VAL A 615 -2.50 16.47 9.62
C VAL A 615 -3.00 17.63 10.50
N THR A 616 -2.10 18.49 10.97
CA THR A 616 -2.37 19.58 11.92
C THR A 616 -2.43 20.94 11.25
N MET A 617 -1.71 21.13 10.15
CA MET A 617 -1.62 22.39 9.42
C MET A 617 -2.85 22.65 8.54
N ASP A 618 -3.10 23.94 8.25
CA ASP A 618 -4.10 24.36 7.26
C ASP A 618 -3.70 23.89 5.84
N PRO A 619 -4.63 23.29 5.06
CA PRO A 619 -4.34 22.80 3.73
C PRO A 619 -3.71 23.82 2.77
N LYS A 620 -4.18 25.08 2.79
CA LYS A 620 -3.65 26.11 1.88
C LYS A 620 -2.22 26.46 2.25
N ALA A 621 -1.91 26.52 3.54
CA ALA A 621 -0.54 26.76 4.02
C ALA A 621 0.42 25.64 3.58
N VAL A 622 -0.01 24.38 3.65
CA VAL A 622 0.79 23.24 3.16
C VAL A 622 1.07 23.37 1.66
N VAL A 623 0.07 23.66 0.83
CA VAL A 623 0.28 23.80 -0.63
C VAL A 623 1.26 24.93 -0.97
N VAL A 624 1.17 26.07 -0.27
CA VAL A 624 2.12 27.19 -0.46
C VAL A 624 3.54 26.81 -0.02
N GLN A 625 3.69 26.05 1.06
CA GLN A 625 4.99 25.56 1.51
C GLN A 625 5.63 24.64 0.46
N GLU A 626 4.85 23.71 -0.10
CA GLU A 626 5.35 22.80 -1.14
C GLU A 626 5.69 23.55 -2.44
N ALA A 627 4.91 24.56 -2.83
CA ALA A 627 5.22 25.42 -3.98
C ALA A 627 6.58 26.12 -3.83
N LYS A 628 6.90 26.64 -2.64
CA LYS A 628 8.20 27.26 -2.35
C LYS A 628 9.37 26.28 -2.44
N LYS A 629 9.16 25.00 -2.14
CA LYS A 629 10.20 23.97 -2.33
C LYS A 629 10.49 23.76 -3.81
N LEU A 630 9.46 23.75 -4.65
CA LEU A 630 9.59 23.64 -6.11
C LEU A 630 10.36 24.83 -6.70
N GLU A 631 10.04 26.06 -6.28
CA GLU A 631 10.76 27.25 -6.73
C GLU A 631 12.26 27.17 -6.43
N LYS A 632 12.63 26.70 -5.24
CA LYS A 632 14.04 26.49 -4.87
C LYS A 632 14.74 25.39 -5.67
N ALA A 633 13.98 24.49 -6.29
CA ALA A 633 14.47 23.35 -7.05
C ALA A 633 14.48 23.58 -8.57
N GLY A 634 14.35 24.84 -9.02
CA GLY A 634 14.39 25.19 -10.45
C GLY A 634 13.05 25.05 -11.16
N PHE A 635 11.93 25.27 -10.47
CA PHE A 635 10.59 25.26 -11.10
C PHE A 635 9.96 26.64 -11.04
N ALA A 636 9.36 27.08 -12.15
CA ALA A 636 8.46 28.23 -12.15
C ALA A 636 7.04 27.76 -11.84
N VAL A 637 6.46 28.21 -10.73
CA VAL A 637 5.07 27.90 -10.36
C VAL A 637 4.12 28.84 -11.10
N GLU A 638 3.40 28.32 -12.08
CA GLU A 638 2.49 29.14 -12.92
C GLU A 638 1.06 29.18 -12.35
N GLN A 639 0.65 28.13 -11.65
CA GLN A 639 -0.69 28.05 -11.08
C GLN A 639 -0.75 27.13 -9.86
N ILE A 640 -1.51 27.54 -8.85
CA ILE A 640 -1.95 26.71 -7.73
C ILE A 640 -3.48 26.63 -7.77
N ILE A 641 -4.02 25.42 -7.75
CA ILE A 641 -5.46 25.14 -7.90
C ILE A 641 -5.94 24.43 -6.64
N ASN A 642 -6.97 24.98 -5.99
CA ASN A 642 -7.71 24.24 -4.96
C ASN A 642 -8.70 23.28 -5.63
N LEU A 643 -8.65 21.99 -5.30
CA LEU A 643 -9.48 20.96 -5.92
C LEU A 643 -10.88 20.83 -5.31
N GLU A 644 -11.20 21.56 -4.25
CA GLU A 644 -12.56 21.58 -3.70
C GLU A 644 -13.59 22.15 -4.70
N PRO A 645 -14.79 21.55 -4.80
CA PRO A 645 -15.34 20.49 -3.94
C PRO A 645 -15.03 19.05 -4.39
N PHE A 646 -14.31 18.86 -5.49
CA PHE A 646 -14.06 17.54 -6.09
C PHE A 646 -13.15 16.65 -5.24
N ASP A 647 -12.16 17.26 -4.59
CA ASP A 647 -11.31 16.58 -3.62
C ASP A 647 -10.95 17.55 -2.47
N LYS A 648 -11.35 17.20 -1.25
CA LYS A 648 -11.17 18.05 -0.06
C LYS A 648 -9.75 17.98 0.45
N ASP A 649 -9.23 19.07 1.00
CA ASP A 649 -7.85 19.16 1.51
C ASP A 649 -6.77 18.86 0.43
N HIS A 650 -7.08 18.99 -0.86
CA HIS A 650 -6.14 18.73 -1.96
C HIS A 650 -5.90 19.98 -2.81
N GLY A 651 -4.64 20.19 -3.19
CA GLY A 651 -4.24 21.20 -4.16
C GLY A 651 -3.56 20.57 -5.38
N MET A 652 -3.56 21.27 -6.50
CA MET A 652 -2.70 20.96 -7.65
C MET A 652 -1.79 22.14 -7.94
N ILE A 653 -0.50 21.87 -8.12
CA ILE A 653 0.50 22.85 -8.54
C ILE A 653 0.90 22.55 -9.98
N TYR A 654 0.71 23.54 -10.86
CA TYR A 654 1.25 23.55 -12.21
C TYR A 654 2.58 24.29 -12.18
N CYS A 655 3.63 23.67 -12.70
CA CYS A 655 4.93 24.32 -12.80
C CYS A 655 5.71 23.92 -14.04
N VAL A 656 6.60 24.81 -14.48
CA VAL A 656 7.48 24.63 -15.63
C VAL A 656 8.91 24.43 -15.13
N PHE A 657 9.57 23.39 -15.63
CA PHE A 657 10.94 23.05 -15.24
C PHE A 657 11.94 24.00 -15.91
N LYS A 658 12.67 24.76 -15.10
CA LYS A 658 13.73 25.69 -15.50
C LYS A 658 15.02 25.28 -14.73
N PRO A 659 15.63 24.14 -15.13
CA PRO A 659 16.76 23.54 -14.43
C PRO A 659 17.97 24.46 -14.33
#